data_AF-A0AAU7YVR2-F1
#
_entry.id   AF-A0AAU7YVR2-F1
#
_cell.length_a   1.000
_cell.length_b   1.000
_cell.length_c   1.000
_cell.angle_alpha   90.00
_cell.angle_beta   90.00
_cell.angle_gamma   90.00
#
_symmetry.space_group_name_H-M   'P 1'
#
loop_
_entity.id
_entity.type
_entity.pdbx_description
1 polymer ?
#
loop_
_entity_poly.entity_id
_entity_poly.type
_entity_poly.pdbx_seq_one_letter_code
_entity_poly.pdbx_strand_id
1 'polypeptide(L)'
;MRLTKLNLDNFRGFVNEVQPMDLDHDVILFYGRNASGKTSIYDAIELLLTGSIRRIQHVPDLASVLVNARNSILPARINLEFRSGSRPRFAEAILESHKVATINRGLTRSETDLFQHATYLQQSDIRRLVTSDSAGLGEVIRSLALDENVFRLEQALGQAAISRSSREYSLVTRRVEMLEEEDRQLKGTIESLQSQINAIDSTAPDFAEWNIVLTKVAAKLEVPIDLQNEQAIQKLDVELQQKLKAAFTDKQDAEDMATRCARFVARKSSIDSSAALQSDLESQKIAAEKQNVDSDLAISALRERLNDPNFASTKSDARLGLITALEHLQRVEDLNVCPVCDQSFVNLNNHISDKIASLRAEQSSVQEAARGLQKELELRVSEKRSRVRALEELNSKLESRKTEVLQFETELASFIEPFKGKVTDTDSLNAIAQITSDRERSAANEIEGLKVLSDAFGEVRASISASQIRSVNLRTQLKTAQERVAVITGRLGAAQNAHQRLNLFIETTQEVRRRLSSGIDDIIKTFVLGRAKDTFEELFRRLAKNPFFDVTVSDVRMKRHKPEVDWCARYGDHSFPGEAVFSQGELNSCAIAFFLALATSHSGGLQLLLLDDPVQNMDEIHIEEFGNVLKFLKDVLGWQIVVGLHDQSVYQFLRRQLHPSREGQSLIAYTFEEGDQGARITKDALVTFDPSALIAEVA
;
A
#
# COMPACT_ATOMS: atom_id res chain seq x y z
N MET A 1 6.53 -41.77 14.09
CA MET A 1 6.67 -42.07 12.65
C MET A 1 7.43 -43.38 12.53
N ARG A 2 7.21 -44.16 11.48
CA ARG A 2 7.94 -45.42 11.24
C ARG A 2 8.13 -45.68 9.76
N LEU A 3 9.38 -45.82 9.31
CA LEU A 3 9.72 -46.23 7.95
C LEU A 3 9.37 -47.70 7.78
N THR A 4 8.81 -48.07 6.63
CA THR A 4 8.37 -49.46 6.36
C THR A 4 9.08 -50.06 5.17
N LYS A 5 9.27 -49.31 4.08
CA LYS A 5 9.91 -49.84 2.88
C LYS A 5 10.58 -48.75 2.06
N LEU A 6 11.80 -49.02 1.57
CA LEU A 6 12.52 -48.15 0.64
C LEU A 6 12.82 -48.94 -0.63
N ASN A 7 12.52 -48.36 -1.79
CA ASN A 7 12.93 -48.92 -3.07
C ASN A 7 13.85 -47.93 -3.79
N LEU A 8 14.93 -48.45 -4.36
CA LEU A 8 15.94 -47.68 -5.08
C LEU A 8 16.14 -48.26 -6.47
N ASP A 9 16.12 -47.41 -7.48
CA ASP A 9 16.42 -47.75 -8.87
C ASP A 9 17.29 -46.65 -9.48
N ASN A 10 18.42 -47.05 -10.08
CA ASN A 10 19.38 -46.19 -10.75
C ASN A 10 19.85 -44.95 -9.95
N PHE A 11 19.87 -45.04 -8.62
CA PHE A 11 20.22 -43.95 -7.71
C PHE A 11 21.66 -44.10 -7.18
N ARG A 12 22.49 -43.08 -7.35
CA ARG A 12 23.88 -43.02 -6.86
C ARG A 12 24.73 -44.22 -7.29
N GLY A 13 25.11 -45.09 -6.36
CA GLY A 13 25.93 -46.28 -6.60
C GLY A 13 25.11 -47.52 -6.94
N PHE A 14 23.78 -47.47 -6.81
CA PHE A 14 22.88 -48.60 -7.05
C PHE A 14 22.48 -48.63 -8.53
N VAL A 15 22.87 -49.69 -9.25
CA VAL A 15 22.65 -49.87 -10.70
C VAL A 15 21.61 -50.96 -10.91
N ASN A 16 20.70 -50.74 -11.87
CA ASN A 16 19.78 -51.68 -12.52
C ASN A 16 19.12 -52.76 -11.63
N GLU A 17 17.78 -52.69 -11.60
CA GLU A 17 16.83 -53.48 -10.78
C GLU A 17 16.47 -52.78 -9.46
N VAL A 18 15.16 -52.68 -9.23
CA VAL A 18 14.60 -52.14 -7.99
C VAL A 18 15.11 -53.00 -6.83
N GLN A 19 15.87 -52.39 -5.91
CA GLN A 19 16.30 -53.07 -4.69
C GLN A 19 15.33 -52.72 -3.55
N PRO A 20 14.36 -53.60 -3.23
CA PRO A 20 13.47 -53.37 -2.09
C PRO A 20 14.23 -53.62 -0.78
N MET A 21 14.17 -52.64 0.11
CA MET A 21 14.63 -52.76 1.48
C MET A 21 13.43 -52.73 2.42
N ASP A 22 13.29 -53.79 3.21
CA ASP A 22 12.37 -53.83 4.34
C ASP A 22 12.94 -53.00 5.49
N LEU A 23 12.19 -51.98 5.89
CA LEU A 23 12.54 -51.08 6.97
C LEU A 23 11.57 -51.20 8.14
N ASP A 24 10.56 -52.09 8.13
CA ASP A 24 9.52 -52.16 9.18
C ASP A 24 9.98 -52.87 10.47
N HIS A 25 11.19 -52.57 10.91
CA HIS A 25 11.85 -53.14 12.09
C HIS A 25 12.19 -52.06 13.11
N ASP A 26 12.37 -52.43 14.37
CA ASP A 26 12.69 -51.47 15.44
C ASP A 26 14.14 -51.02 15.35
N VAL A 27 15.02 -51.90 14.89
CA VAL A 27 16.42 -51.61 14.62
C VAL A 27 16.77 -52.05 13.20
N ILE A 28 17.33 -51.12 12.43
CA ILE A 28 17.88 -51.36 11.10
C ILE A 28 19.36 -51.01 11.15
N LEU A 29 20.22 -52.00 10.88
CA LEU A 29 21.67 -51.79 10.83
C LEU A 29 22.18 -51.87 9.39
N PHE A 30 23.00 -50.90 9.00
CA PHE A 30 23.68 -50.85 7.72
C PHE A 30 25.19 -50.98 7.94
N TYR A 31 25.78 -52.06 7.46
CA TYR A 31 27.23 -52.28 7.53
C TYR A 31 27.88 -52.20 6.14
N GLY A 32 29.05 -51.59 6.02
CA GLY A 32 29.83 -51.65 4.79
C GLY A 32 31.03 -50.71 4.86
N ARG A 33 32.03 -50.90 4.00
CA ARG A 33 33.24 -50.05 4.00
C ARG A 33 32.91 -48.60 3.59
N ASN A 34 33.84 -47.68 3.80
CA ASN A 34 33.67 -46.33 3.27
C ASN A 34 33.50 -46.38 1.75
N ALA A 35 32.64 -45.51 1.21
CA ALA A 35 32.20 -45.49 -0.20
C ALA A 35 31.31 -46.66 -0.67
N SER A 36 30.90 -47.60 0.21
CA SER A 36 30.02 -48.73 -0.17
C SER A 36 28.56 -48.37 -0.51
N GLY A 37 28.16 -47.09 -0.42
CA GLY A 37 26.79 -46.64 -0.72
C GLY A 37 25.87 -46.45 0.49
N LYS A 38 26.33 -46.64 1.74
CA LYS A 38 25.52 -46.41 2.96
C LYS A 38 24.88 -45.01 3.01
N THR A 39 25.69 -43.97 2.86
CA THR A 39 25.22 -42.57 2.83
C THR A 39 24.23 -42.31 1.70
N SER A 40 24.26 -43.10 0.61
CA SER A 40 23.26 -42.98 -0.46
C SER A 40 21.86 -43.43 -0.01
N ILE A 41 21.75 -44.36 0.94
CA ILE A 41 20.46 -44.72 1.55
C ILE A 41 19.92 -43.56 2.37
N TYR A 42 20.77 -42.95 3.19
CA TYR A 42 20.38 -41.80 3.98
C TYR A 42 20.01 -40.59 3.11
N ASP A 43 20.77 -40.32 2.03
CA ASP A 43 20.43 -39.30 1.02
C ASP A 43 19.04 -39.56 0.42
N ALA A 44 18.74 -40.82 0.07
CA ALA A 44 17.44 -41.17 -0.52
C ALA A 44 16.31 -40.92 0.47
N ILE A 45 16.47 -41.33 1.73
CA ILE A 45 15.49 -41.08 2.78
C ILE A 45 15.34 -39.58 3.06
N GLU A 46 16.44 -38.83 3.16
CA GLU A 46 16.42 -37.37 3.37
C GLU A 46 15.72 -36.65 2.21
N LEU A 47 16.02 -37.01 0.96
CA LEU A 47 15.39 -36.44 -0.23
C LEU A 47 13.89 -36.75 -0.27
N LEU A 48 13.52 -38.00 -0.02
CA LEU A 48 12.12 -38.45 -0.04
C LEU A 48 11.30 -37.83 1.08
N LEU A 49 11.87 -37.64 2.27
CA LEU A 49 11.15 -37.04 3.38
C LEU A 49 11.10 -35.52 3.28
N THR A 50 12.22 -34.87 2.97
CA THR A 50 12.34 -33.41 3.10
C THR A 50 12.21 -32.65 1.78
N GLY A 51 12.46 -33.33 0.65
CA GLY A 51 12.56 -32.73 -0.67
C GLY A 51 13.94 -32.16 -1.02
N SER A 52 14.92 -32.23 -0.11
CA SER A 52 16.28 -31.74 -0.34
C SER A 52 17.31 -32.61 0.40
N ILE A 53 18.60 -32.43 0.12
CA ILE A 53 19.68 -33.12 0.85
C ILE A 53 20.65 -32.07 1.36
N ARG A 54 20.76 -31.87 2.68
CA ARG A 54 21.52 -30.75 3.28
C ARG A 54 22.95 -30.63 2.76
N ARG A 55 23.68 -31.75 2.68
CA ARG A 55 25.09 -31.78 2.27
C ARG A 55 25.33 -31.36 0.81
N ILE A 56 24.33 -31.44 -0.07
CA ILE A 56 24.44 -31.08 -1.50
C ILE A 56 23.38 -30.06 -1.94
N GLN A 57 22.76 -29.32 -1.01
CA GLN A 57 21.78 -28.26 -1.33
C GLN A 57 22.32 -27.18 -2.27
N HIS A 58 23.64 -27.00 -2.33
CA HIS A 58 24.31 -26.03 -3.20
C HIS A 58 24.48 -26.51 -4.66
N VAL A 59 24.14 -27.77 -4.96
CA VAL A 59 24.25 -28.34 -6.31
C VAL A 59 23.01 -27.94 -7.12
N PRO A 60 23.15 -27.17 -8.22
CA PRO A 60 21.99 -26.68 -8.99
C PRO A 60 21.21 -27.81 -9.70
N ASP A 61 21.92 -28.80 -10.21
CA ASP A 61 21.34 -29.97 -10.88
C ASP A 61 21.56 -31.22 -10.01
N LEU A 62 20.57 -31.53 -9.17
CA LEU A 62 20.60 -32.72 -8.31
C LEU A 62 20.74 -34.02 -9.13
N ALA A 63 20.16 -34.09 -10.33
CA ALA A 63 20.21 -35.30 -11.16
C ALA A 63 21.65 -35.63 -11.58
N SER A 64 22.48 -34.61 -11.84
CA SER A 64 23.89 -34.80 -12.19
C SER A 64 24.73 -35.53 -11.12
N VAL A 65 24.28 -35.52 -9.86
CA VAL A 65 24.99 -36.10 -8.72
C VAL A 65 24.29 -37.34 -8.16
N LEU A 66 22.96 -37.43 -8.32
CA LEU A 66 22.12 -38.47 -7.74
C LEU A 66 21.73 -39.57 -8.73
N VAL A 67 21.70 -39.30 -10.03
CA VAL A 67 21.54 -40.34 -11.05
C VAL A 67 22.84 -41.13 -11.13
N ASN A 68 22.73 -42.45 -11.26
CA ASN A 68 23.90 -43.30 -11.34
C ASN A 68 24.79 -42.92 -12.53
N ALA A 69 26.05 -42.61 -12.26
CA ALA A 69 27.01 -42.17 -13.28
C ALA A 69 27.29 -43.24 -14.35
N ARG A 70 27.11 -44.53 -14.03
CA ARG A 70 27.30 -45.66 -14.97
C ARG A 70 26.09 -45.84 -15.90
N ASN A 71 24.94 -45.25 -15.58
CA ASN A 71 23.72 -45.33 -16.38
C ASN A 71 22.93 -44.00 -16.33
N SER A 72 23.57 -42.94 -16.84
CA SER A 72 23.01 -41.57 -16.84
C SER A 72 21.85 -41.34 -17.81
N ILE A 73 21.57 -42.31 -18.67
CA ILE A 73 20.50 -42.27 -19.68
C ILE A 73 19.14 -42.60 -19.03
N LEU A 74 19.11 -43.50 -18.04
CA LEU A 74 17.88 -43.88 -17.36
C LEU A 74 17.57 -42.93 -16.18
N PRO A 75 16.28 -42.69 -15.85
CA PRO A 75 15.91 -41.97 -14.64
C PRO A 75 16.36 -42.71 -13.39
N ALA A 76 16.75 -41.99 -12.33
CA ALA A 76 16.77 -42.53 -10.98
C ALA A 76 15.36 -42.46 -10.39
N ARG A 77 14.86 -43.57 -9.84
CA ARG A 77 13.55 -43.65 -9.22
C ARG A 77 13.70 -44.19 -7.82
N ILE A 78 13.21 -43.43 -6.85
CA ILE A 78 13.25 -43.83 -5.44
C ILE A 78 11.86 -43.64 -4.84
N ASN A 79 11.45 -44.55 -3.97
CA ASN A 79 10.19 -44.42 -3.23
C ASN A 79 10.33 -44.92 -1.80
N LEU A 80 9.57 -44.32 -0.91
CA LEU A 80 9.58 -44.61 0.53
C LEU A 80 8.15 -44.73 1.03
N GLU A 81 7.87 -45.87 1.65
CA GLU A 81 6.66 -46.13 2.41
C GLU A 81 6.97 -45.91 3.89
N PHE A 82 6.07 -45.20 4.58
CA PHE A 82 6.20 -44.95 6.01
C PHE A 82 4.84 -44.68 6.66
N ARG A 83 4.79 -44.75 7.99
CA ARG A 83 3.61 -44.47 8.82
C ARG A 83 3.82 -43.20 9.63
N SER A 84 2.83 -42.31 9.60
CA SER A 84 2.72 -41.19 10.54
C SER A 84 1.43 -41.33 11.33
N GLY A 85 1.54 -41.59 12.63
CA GLY A 85 0.43 -42.12 13.43
C GLY A 85 -0.05 -43.47 12.88
N SER A 86 -1.36 -43.62 12.69
CA SER A 86 -1.98 -44.82 12.12
C SER A 86 -2.09 -44.83 10.60
N ARG A 87 -1.71 -43.73 9.92
CA ARG A 87 -1.92 -43.58 8.47
C ARG A 87 -0.66 -43.95 7.67
N PRO A 88 -0.78 -44.83 6.66
CA PRO A 88 0.30 -45.05 5.70
C PRO A 88 0.46 -43.79 4.82
N ARG A 89 1.71 -43.45 4.50
CA ARG A 89 2.13 -42.36 3.62
C ARG A 89 3.20 -42.88 2.66
N PHE A 90 3.27 -42.22 1.51
CA PHE A 90 4.18 -42.57 0.42
C PHE A 90 4.90 -41.32 -0.04
N ALA A 91 6.20 -41.44 -0.29
CA ALA A 91 7.02 -40.42 -0.92
C ALA A 91 7.71 -41.02 -2.14
N GLU A 92 7.91 -40.21 -3.18
CA GLU A 92 8.52 -40.64 -4.43
C GLU A 92 9.38 -39.53 -5.02
N ALA A 93 10.50 -39.89 -5.64
CA ALA A 93 11.30 -38.96 -6.44
C ALA A 93 11.78 -39.63 -7.74
N ILE A 94 11.68 -38.87 -8.84
CA ILE A 94 12.15 -39.24 -10.16
C ILE A 94 13.13 -38.16 -10.63
N LEU A 95 14.37 -38.57 -10.89
CA LEU A 95 15.47 -37.69 -11.29
C LEU A 95 15.94 -38.10 -12.68
N GLU A 96 15.97 -37.14 -13.61
CA GLU A 96 16.42 -37.34 -14.98
C GLU A 96 17.47 -36.29 -15.31
N SER A 97 18.59 -36.73 -15.90
CA SER A 97 19.66 -35.83 -16.34
C SER A 97 19.09 -34.73 -17.23
N HIS A 98 19.42 -33.47 -16.96
CA HIS A 98 18.94 -32.29 -17.70
C HIS A 98 17.43 -32.02 -17.66
N LYS A 99 16.69 -32.62 -16.73
CA LYS A 99 15.28 -32.28 -16.44
C LYS A 99 15.11 -31.84 -15.00
N VAL A 100 14.03 -31.10 -14.74
CA VAL A 100 13.63 -30.73 -13.38
C VAL A 100 13.24 -32.00 -12.62
N ALA A 101 13.84 -32.19 -11.44
CA ALA A 101 13.53 -33.30 -10.55
C ALA A 101 12.06 -33.29 -10.12
N THR A 102 11.36 -34.42 -10.26
CA THR A 102 9.99 -34.57 -9.74
C THR A 102 10.07 -35.20 -8.36
N ILE A 103 9.76 -34.45 -7.30
CA ILE A 103 9.87 -34.92 -5.91
C ILE A 103 8.53 -34.72 -5.19
N ASN A 104 7.87 -35.81 -4.84
CA ASN A 104 6.73 -35.82 -3.95
C ASN A 104 7.19 -36.18 -2.53
N ARG A 105 7.50 -35.15 -1.75
CA ARG A 105 8.08 -35.31 -0.41
C ARG A 105 7.08 -35.84 0.62
N GLY A 106 7.60 -36.62 1.57
CA GLY A 106 6.83 -37.26 2.63
C GLY A 106 6.48 -36.34 3.81
N LEU A 107 7.27 -35.31 4.10
CA LEU A 107 7.08 -34.46 5.28
C LEU A 107 6.59 -33.05 4.92
N THR A 108 5.84 -32.47 5.84
CA THR A 108 5.55 -31.02 5.83
C THR A 108 6.83 -30.24 6.14
N ARG A 109 6.83 -28.92 5.91
CA ARG A 109 8.02 -28.10 6.15
C ARG A 109 8.46 -28.08 7.62
N SER A 110 7.53 -28.03 8.57
CA SER A 110 7.83 -28.11 10.00
C SER A 110 8.39 -29.48 10.40
N GLU A 111 7.85 -30.57 9.85
CA GLU A 111 8.37 -31.93 10.06
C GLU A 111 9.77 -32.10 9.43
N THR A 112 10.08 -31.41 8.33
CA THR A 112 11.41 -31.41 7.70
C THR A 112 12.47 -30.84 8.64
N ASP A 113 12.22 -29.71 9.29
CA ASP A 113 13.20 -29.09 10.21
C ASP A 113 13.45 -29.99 11.42
N LEU A 114 12.39 -30.59 11.96
CA LEU A 114 12.47 -31.61 13.01
C LEU A 114 13.27 -32.85 12.56
N PHE A 115 13.05 -33.31 11.33
CA PHE A 115 13.78 -34.44 10.76
C PHE A 115 15.28 -34.13 10.68
N GLN A 116 15.63 -32.97 10.12
CA GLN A 116 17.01 -32.57 9.91
C GLN A 116 17.77 -32.36 11.22
N HIS A 117 17.18 -31.69 12.21
CA HIS A 117 17.91 -31.26 13.40
C HIS A 117 17.80 -32.20 14.60
N ALA A 118 16.82 -33.13 14.59
CA ALA A 118 16.51 -33.94 15.75
C ALA A 118 16.19 -35.41 15.43
N THR A 119 16.18 -35.83 14.16
CA THR A 119 15.92 -37.22 13.75
C THR A 119 17.09 -37.81 12.98
N TYR A 120 17.72 -37.06 12.08
CA TYR A 120 18.83 -37.51 11.25
C TYR A 120 20.16 -36.82 11.59
N LEU A 121 21.06 -37.58 12.20
CA LEU A 121 22.44 -37.18 12.45
C LEU A 121 23.34 -37.62 11.30
N GLN A 122 23.78 -36.67 10.48
CA GLN A 122 24.79 -36.91 9.45
C GLN A 122 26.19 -36.99 10.06
N GLN A 123 27.06 -37.79 9.44
CA GLN A 123 28.48 -37.88 9.81
C GLN A 123 29.16 -36.48 9.88
N SER A 124 28.80 -35.56 8.98
CA SER A 124 29.36 -34.20 8.94
C SER A 124 28.82 -33.26 10.03
N ASP A 125 27.68 -33.60 10.63
CA ASP A 125 26.95 -32.71 11.53
C ASP A 125 27.37 -32.88 12.99
N ILE A 126 27.97 -34.02 13.33
CA ILE A 126 28.44 -34.35 14.70
C ILE A 126 29.34 -33.22 15.22
N ARG A 127 30.41 -32.87 14.51
CA ARG A 127 31.26 -31.75 14.93
C ARG A 127 30.53 -30.42 14.87
N ARG A 128 29.74 -30.21 13.81
CA ARG A 128 29.13 -28.91 13.53
C ARG A 128 28.20 -28.46 14.65
N LEU A 129 27.48 -29.37 15.32
CA LEU A 129 26.60 -29.03 16.44
C LEU A 129 27.36 -28.44 17.63
N VAL A 130 28.51 -29.03 18.00
CA VAL A 130 29.27 -28.65 19.19
C VAL A 130 30.19 -27.47 18.91
N THR A 131 30.71 -27.36 17.69
CA THR A 131 31.58 -26.26 17.26
C THR A 131 30.80 -25.08 16.66
N SER A 132 29.47 -25.13 16.66
CA SER A 132 28.66 -23.99 16.21
C SER A 132 28.82 -22.83 17.18
N ASP A 133 28.81 -21.61 16.63
CA ASP A 133 28.68 -20.43 17.46
C ASP A 133 27.28 -20.39 18.10
N SER A 134 27.12 -19.52 19.09
CA SER A 134 25.89 -19.46 19.86
C SER A 134 24.66 -19.10 19.02
N ALA A 135 24.85 -18.31 17.95
CA ALA A 135 23.81 -17.97 17.00
C ALA A 135 23.40 -19.17 16.14
N GLY A 136 24.35 -20.00 15.68
CA GLY A 136 24.08 -21.23 14.94
C GLY A 136 23.25 -22.21 15.76
N LEU A 137 23.64 -22.45 17.01
CA LEU A 137 22.88 -23.28 17.95
C LEU A 137 21.48 -22.73 18.23
N GLY A 138 21.39 -21.41 18.41
CA GLY A 138 20.11 -20.74 18.61
C GLY A 138 19.17 -20.88 17.41
N GLU A 139 19.68 -20.90 16.18
CA GLU A 139 18.88 -21.13 14.98
C GLU A 139 18.28 -22.54 14.94
N VAL A 140 19.08 -23.57 15.29
CA VAL A 140 18.62 -24.96 15.39
C VAL A 140 17.53 -25.09 16.44
N ILE A 141 17.73 -24.48 17.61
CA ILE A 141 16.72 -24.49 18.68
C ILE A 141 15.45 -23.75 18.25
N ARG A 142 15.58 -22.65 17.50
CA ARG A 142 14.43 -21.89 16.99
C ARG A 142 13.55 -22.75 16.09
N SER A 143 14.15 -23.47 15.14
CA SER A 143 13.41 -24.30 14.18
C SER A 143 12.71 -25.48 14.86
N LEU A 144 13.22 -25.93 16.00
CA LEU A 144 12.63 -27.01 16.79
C LEU A 144 11.57 -26.54 17.80
N ALA A 145 11.72 -25.34 18.37
CA ALA A 145 10.86 -24.87 19.46
C ALA A 145 9.68 -24.02 18.99
N LEU A 146 9.78 -23.34 17.84
CA LEU A 146 8.77 -22.40 17.35
C LEU A 146 8.07 -22.91 16.10
N ASP A 147 6.78 -22.57 15.99
CA ASP A 147 6.02 -22.74 14.76
C ASP A 147 6.46 -21.72 13.69
N GLU A 148 6.57 -22.16 12.44
CA GLU A 148 7.00 -21.32 11.32
C GLU A 148 6.10 -20.07 11.13
N ASN A 149 4.80 -20.19 11.37
CA ASN A 149 3.87 -19.06 11.22
C ASN A 149 4.10 -18.00 12.30
N VAL A 150 4.43 -18.43 13.52
CA VAL A 150 4.78 -17.53 14.63
C VAL A 150 6.04 -16.76 14.27
N PHE A 151 7.04 -17.44 13.72
CA PHE A 151 8.28 -16.80 13.27
C PHE A 151 8.05 -15.83 12.11
N ARG A 152 7.29 -16.22 11.08
CA ARG A 152 6.94 -15.32 9.96
C ARG A 152 6.19 -14.09 10.44
N LEU A 153 5.28 -14.23 11.39
CA LEU A 153 4.57 -13.11 11.99
C LEU A 153 5.53 -12.18 12.74
N GLU A 154 6.47 -12.72 13.53
CA GLU A 154 7.49 -11.92 14.21
C GLU A 154 8.34 -11.14 13.20
N GLN A 155 8.80 -11.81 12.13
CA GLN A 155 9.61 -11.19 11.10
C GLN A 155 8.84 -10.09 10.36
N ALA A 156 7.58 -10.34 9.99
CA ALA A 156 6.73 -9.36 9.33
C ALA A 156 6.49 -8.13 10.22
N LEU A 157 6.19 -8.32 11.51
CA LEU A 157 6.03 -7.22 12.48
C LEU A 157 7.36 -6.52 12.78
N GLY A 158 8.49 -7.23 12.67
CA GLY A 158 9.83 -6.69 12.80
C GLY A 158 10.21 -5.75 11.66
N GLN A 159 9.88 -6.16 10.43
CA GLN A 159 10.15 -5.42 9.19
C GLN A 159 9.17 -4.29 8.93
N ALA A 160 7.93 -4.42 9.39
CA ALA A 160 6.93 -3.37 9.27
C ALA A 160 7.41 -2.16 10.10
N ALA A 161 7.82 -1.09 9.42
CA ALA A 161 8.30 0.17 10.00
C ALA A 161 7.15 0.99 10.64
N ILE A 162 6.30 0.33 11.43
CA ILE A 162 5.10 0.89 12.06
C ILE A 162 5.54 1.63 13.32
N SER A 163 5.89 2.91 13.14
CA SER A 163 6.29 3.78 14.23
C SER A 163 5.83 5.21 14.02
N ARG A 164 5.80 5.95 15.14
CA ARG A 164 5.59 7.41 15.16
C ARG A 164 6.73 8.20 14.52
N SER A 165 7.87 7.56 14.25
CA SER A 165 9.02 8.17 13.56
C SER A 165 8.97 8.01 12.04
N SER A 166 7.95 7.35 11.50
CA SER A 166 7.77 7.19 10.06
C SER A 166 7.45 8.52 9.38
N ARG A 167 7.88 8.66 8.12
CA ARG A 167 7.62 9.86 7.31
C ARG A 167 6.12 10.04 7.09
N GLU A 168 5.40 8.95 6.91
CA GLU A 168 3.96 8.90 6.71
C GLU A 168 3.22 9.46 7.94
N TYR A 169 3.59 9.04 9.15
CA TYR A 169 2.99 9.55 10.38
C TYR A 169 3.20 11.06 10.57
N SER A 170 4.42 11.53 10.31
CA SER A 170 4.74 12.97 10.39
C SER A 170 3.95 13.80 9.38
N LEU A 171 3.74 13.30 8.15
CA LEU A 171 2.92 13.98 7.14
C LEU A 171 1.45 14.11 7.58
N VAL A 172 0.87 13.06 8.15
CA VAL A 172 -0.52 13.10 8.66
C VAL A 172 -0.63 14.08 9.82
N THR A 173 0.31 14.03 10.78
CA THR A 173 0.33 14.93 11.94
C THR A 173 0.43 16.39 11.50
N ARG A 174 1.37 16.71 10.60
CA ARG A 174 1.52 18.06 10.04
C ARG A 174 0.27 18.52 9.29
N ARG A 175 -0.43 17.60 8.62
CA ARG A 175 -1.69 17.94 7.92
C ARG A 175 -2.80 18.32 8.88
N VAL A 176 -2.92 17.63 10.01
CA VAL A 176 -3.86 17.99 11.08
C VAL A 176 -3.50 19.36 11.65
N GLU A 177 -2.25 19.59 12.03
CA GLU A 177 -1.77 20.87 12.56
C GLU A 177 -2.04 22.05 11.61
N MET A 178 -1.80 21.86 10.30
CA MET A 178 -2.11 22.88 9.29
C MET A 178 -3.61 23.20 9.22
N LEU A 179 -4.48 22.18 9.29
CA LEU A 179 -5.93 22.39 9.27
C LEU A 179 -6.43 23.06 10.57
N GLU A 180 -5.83 22.74 11.72
CA GLU A 180 -6.13 23.39 13.00
C GLU A 180 -5.77 24.88 12.99
N GLU A 181 -4.60 25.22 12.43
CA GLU A 181 -4.19 26.61 12.29
C GLU A 181 -5.06 27.37 11.28
N GLU A 182 -5.39 26.78 10.14
CA GLU A 182 -6.31 27.38 9.15
C GLU A 182 -7.72 27.61 9.75
N ASP A 183 -8.26 26.66 10.51
CA ASP A 183 -9.55 26.77 11.20
C ASP A 183 -9.53 27.92 12.23
N ARG A 184 -8.45 28.00 13.02
CA ARG A 184 -8.24 29.06 14.02
C ARG A 184 -8.17 30.46 13.39
N GLN A 185 -7.40 30.61 12.32
CA GLN A 185 -7.24 31.90 11.63
C GLN A 185 -8.56 32.38 10.99
N LEU A 186 -9.31 31.48 10.38
CA LEU A 186 -10.61 31.82 9.79
C LEU A 186 -11.64 32.20 10.86
N LYS A 187 -11.67 31.51 12.01
CA LYS A 187 -12.52 31.88 13.14
C LYS A 187 -12.19 33.27 13.69
N GLY A 188 -10.90 33.59 13.85
CA GLY A 188 -10.47 34.94 14.24
C GLY A 188 -10.85 36.00 13.21
N THR A 189 -10.83 35.67 11.91
CA THR A 189 -11.29 36.56 10.83
C THR A 189 -12.80 36.82 10.92
N ILE A 190 -13.59 35.78 11.21
CA ILE A 190 -15.04 35.91 11.43
C ILE A 190 -15.34 36.83 12.61
N GLU A 191 -14.66 36.65 13.74
CA GLU A 191 -14.82 37.51 14.93
C GLU A 191 -14.47 38.97 14.63
N SER A 192 -13.38 39.22 13.89
CA SER A 192 -13.00 40.57 13.46
C SER A 192 -14.05 41.20 12.54
N LEU A 193 -14.55 40.46 11.55
CA LEU A 193 -15.60 40.93 10.64
C LEU A 193 -16.90 41.23 11.38
N GLN A 194 -17.29 40.38 12.34
CA GLN A 194 -18.45 40.61 13.20
C GLN A 194 -18.28 41.87 14.06
N SER A 195 -17.10 42.08 14.64
CA SER A 195 -16.81 43.30 15.41
C SER A 195 -16.88 44.55 14.54
N GLN A 196 -16.39 44.51 13.29
CA GLN A 196 -16.45 45.64 12.36
C GLN A 196 -17.88 45.96 11.93
N ILE A 197 -18.71 44.93 11.69
CA ILE A 197 -20.13 45.10 11.36
C ILE A 197 -20.87 45.72 12.56
N ASN A 198 -20.65 45.20 13.77
CA ASN A 198 -21.26 45.74 14.99
C ASN A 198 -20.86 47.19 15.24
N ALA A 199 -19.60 47.56 14.98
CA ALA A 199 -19.14 48.94 15.09
C ALA A 199 -19.91 49.87 14.14
N ILE A 200 -20.07 49.48 12.87
CA ILE A 200 -20.83 50.24 11.86
C ILE A 200 -22.31 50.33 12.23
N ASP A 201 -22.91 49.24 12.69
CA ASP A 201 -24.32 49.21 13.08
C ASP A 201 -24.59 50.01 14.38
N SER A 202 -23.56 50.22 15.22
CA SER A 202 -23.66 50.99 16.47
C SER A 202 -23.37 52.50 16.33
N THR A 203 -22.75 52.94 15.23
CA THR A 203 -22.55 54.36 14.96
C THR A 203 -23.86 55.00 14.50
N ALA A 204 -24.56 55.66 15.43
CA ALA A 204 -25.64 56.58 15.06
C ALA A 204 -25.05 57.73 14.22
N PRO A 205 -25.67 58.10 13.08
CA PRO A 205 -25.21 59.26 12.34
C PRO A 205 -25.28 60.52 13.22
N ASP A 206 -24.32 61.43 13.04
CA ASP A 206 -24.26 62.68 13.80
C ASP A 206 -25.35 63.65 13.30
N PHE A 207 -26.56 63.47 13.83
CA PHE A 207 -27.75 64.20 13.40
C PHE A 207 -27.64 65.71 13.64
N ALA A 208 -26.74 66.19 14.52
CA ALA A 208 -26.65 67.59 14.88
C ALA A 208 -26.17 68.50 13.73
N GLU A 209 -25.17 68.06 12.97
CA GLU A 209 -24.68 68.78 11.78
C GLU A 209 -25.67 68.69 10.61
N TRP A 210 -26.30 67.53 10.43
CA TRP A 210 -27.24 67.29 9.33
C TRP A 210 -28.54 68.08 9.50
N ASN A 211 -28.98 68.33 10.73
CA ASN A 211 -30.26 68.99 11.02
C ASN A 211 -30.36 70.39 10.41
N ILE A 212 -29.26 71.15 10.38
CA ILE A 212 -29.22 72.51 9.82
C ILE A 212 -29.46 72.49 8.30
N VAL A 213 -28.85 71.53 7.60
CA VAL A 213 -28.98 71.40 6.14
C VAL A 213 -30.36 70.85 5.79
N LEU A 214 -30.81 69.81 6.49
CA LEU A 214 -32.11 69.16 6.25
C LEU A 214 -33.30 70.10 6.50
N THR A 215 -33.23 70.97 7.53
CA THR A 215 -34.28 71.95 7.83
C THR A 215 -34.41 73.01 6.72
N LYS A 216 -33.29 73.49 6.17
CA LYS A 216 -33.28 74.47 5.07
C LYS A 216 -33.89 73.89 3.79
N VAL A 217 -33.64 72.62 3.50
CA VAL A 217 -34.19 71.92 2.34
C VAL A 217 -35.69 71.66 2.51
N ALA A 218 -36.13 71.19 3.69
CA ALA A 218 -37.55 70.99 3.99
C ALA A 218 -38.38 72.28 3.87
N ALA A 219 -37.85 73.40 4.38
CA ALA A 219 -38.51 74.70 4.30
C ALA A 219 -38.67 75.21 2.85
N LYS A 220 -37.70 74.95 1.97
CA LYS A 220 -37.75 75.35 0.55
C LYS A 220 -38.71 74.48 -0.27
N LEU A 221 -38.92 73.22 0.14
CA LEU A 221 -39.78 72.27 -0.56
C LEU A 221 -41.23 72.27 -0.05
N GLU A 222 -41.51 72.92 1.09
CA GLU A 222 -42.82 72.95 1.78
C GLU A 222 -43.31 71.58 2.27
N VAL A 223 -42.39 70.66 2.59
CA VAL A 223 -42.72 69.30 3.04
C VAL A 223 -42.52 69.18 4.56
N PRO A 224 -43.56 68.82 5.34
CA PRO A 224 -43.41 68.54 6.77
C PRO A 224 -42.78 67.17 6.97
N ILE A 225 -41.58 67.11 7.57
CA ILE A 225 -40.82 65.86 7.73
C ILE A 225 -40.24 65.72 9.14
N ASP A 226 -40.31 64.50 9.67
CA ASP A 226 -39.61 64.08 10.88
C ASP A 226 -38.11 63.84 10.58
N LEU A 227 -37.27 64.78 11.02
CA LEU A 227 -35.83 64.85 10.72
C LEU A 227 -34.99 63.77 11.45
N GLN A 228 -35.61 62.93 12.28
CA GLN A 228 -34.94 61.84 13.00
C GLN A 228 -35.11 60.46 12.32
N ASN A 229 -35.84 60.39 11.21
CA ASN A 229 -36.11 59.15 10.50
C ASN A 229 -35.38 59.09 9.14
N GLU A 230 -34.48 58.11 8.98
CA GLU A 230 -33.67 57.92 7.77
C GLU A 230 -34.51 57.73 6.50
N GLN A 231 -35.69 57.10 6.61
CA GLN A 231 -36.63 56.97 5.48
C GLN A 231 -37.26 58.32 5.09
N ALA A 232 -37.36 59.25 6.02
CA ALA A 232 -37.92 60.57 5.80
C ALA A 232 -36.88 61.50 5.13
N ILE A 233 -35.60 61.34 5.46
CA ILE A 233 -34.46 61.98 4.76
C ILE A 233 -34.38 61.50 3.31
N GLN A 234 -34.56 60.20 3.06
CA GLN A 234 -34.61 59.65 1.69
C GLN A 234 -35.79 60.19 0.88
N LYS A 235 -36.97 60.38 1.49
CA LYS A 235 -38.12 61.00 0.83
C LYS A 235 -37.86 62.48 0.47
N LEU A 236 -37.26 63.23 1.40
CA LEU A 236 -36.88 64.63 1.17
C LEU A 236 -35.88 64.75 0.00
N ASP A 237 -34.92 63.82 -0.07
CA ASP A 237 -33.96 63.74 -1.17
C ASP A 237 -34.65 63.44 -2.51
N VAL A 238 -35.55 62.45 -2.54
CA VAL A 238 -36.33 62.12 -3.73
C VAL A 238 -37.13 63.33 -4.21
N GLU A 239 -37.73 64.10 -3.31
CA GLU A 239 -38.56 65.26 -3.64
C GLU A 239 -37.72 66.46 -4.10
N LEU A 240 -36.54 66.69 -3.48
CA LEU A 240 -35.54 67.66 -3.93
C LEU A 240 -35.05 67.32 -5.33
N GLN A 241 -34.68 66.06 -5.57
CA GLN A 241 -34.24 65.59 -6.88
C GLN A 241 -35.36 65.65 -7.90
N GLN A 242 -36.62 65.42 -7.51
CA GLN A 242 -37.77 65.55 -8.41
C GLN A 242 -38.02 67.00 -8.82
N LYS A 243 -37.98 67.98 -7.90
CA LYS A 243 -38.12 69.40 -8.26
C LYS A 243 -36.92 69.93 -9.03
N LEU A 244 -35.71 69.53 -8.65
CA LEU A 244 -34.49 69.90 -9.37
C LEU A 244 -34.51 69.29 -10.77
N LYS A 245 -34.89 68.01 -10.90
CA LYS A 245 -35.12 67.37 -12.19
C LYS A 245 -36.23 68.09 -12.95
N ALA A 246 -37.35 68.46 -12.36
CA ALA A 246 -38.42 69.19 -13.05
C ALA A 246 -37.94 70.56 -13.56
N ALA A 247 -37.20 71.33 -12.77
CA ALA A 247 -36.63 72.62 -13.18
C ALA A 247 -35.54 72.47 -14.26
N PHE A 248 -34.65 71.48 -14.12
CA PHE A 248 -33.70 71.09 -15.17
C PHE A 248 -34.41 70.61 -16.41
N THR A 249 -35.49 69.84 -16.29
CA THR A 249 -36.29 69.37 -17.42
C THR A 249 -37.00 70.54 -18.09
N ASP A 250 -37.48 71.55 -17.36
CA ASP A 250 -38.14 72.72 -17.97
C ASP A 250 -37.14 73.68 -18.65
N LYS A 251 -35.94 73.86 -18.07
CA LYS A 251 -34.83 74.58 -18.73
C LYS A 251 -34.29 73.81 -19.92
N GLN A 252 -34.05 72.51 -19.75
CA GLN A 252 -33.55 71.63 -20.77
C GLN A 252 -34.61 71.41 -21.85
N ASP A 253 -35.90 71.43 -21.55
CA ASP A 253 -36.97 71.38 -22.56
C ASP A 253 -37.01 72.69 -23.33
N ALA A 254 -36.74 73.85 -22.71
CA ALA A 254 -36.61 75.12 -23.42
C ALA A 254 -35.32 75.21 -24.27
N GLU A 255 -34.17 74.82 -23.72
CA GLU A 255 -32.86 74.76 -24.40
C GLU A 255 -32.82 73.66 -25.46
N ASP A 256 -33.28 72.45 -25.17
CA ASP A 256 -33.40 71.37 -26.14
C ASP A 256 -34.49 71.69 -27.15
N MET A 257 -35.55 72.43 -26.88
CA MET A 257 -36.49 72.83 -27.95
C MET A 257 -35.84 73.85 -28.91
N ALA A 258 -35.06 74.81 -28.39
CA ALA A 258 -34.29 75.77 -29.21
C ALA A 258 -33.14 75.09 -29.97
N THR A 259 -32.41 74.19 -29.29
CA THR A 259 -31.26 73.48 -29.85
C THR A 259 -31.68 72.29 -30.72
N ARG A 260 -32.82 71.63 -30.45
CA ARG A 260 -33.43 70.63 -31.35
C ARG A 260 -33.92 71.30 -32.62
N CYS A 261 -34.52 72.49 -32.55
CA CYS A 261 -34.83 73.25 -33.77
C CYS A 261 -33.58 73.45 -34.65
N ALA A 262 -32.44 73.85 -34.06
CA ALA A 262 -31.18 74.03 -34.79
C ALA A 262 -30.50 72.70 -35.19
N ARG A 263 -30.55 71.67 -34.35
CA ARG A 263 -29.97 70.33 -34.58
C ARG A 263 -30.75 69.54 -35.61
N PHE A 264 -32.08 69.59 -35.65
CA PHE A 264 -32.88 68.90 -36.67
C PHE A 264 -32.59 69.44 -38.07
N VAL A 265 -32.31 70.74 -38.21
CA VAL A 265 -31.86 71.35 -39.49
C VAL A 265 -30.46 70.86 -39.89
N ALA A 266 -29.52 70.74 -38.95
CA ALA A 266 -28.14 70.33 -39.23
C ALA A 266 -27.93 68.79 -39.33
N ARG A 267 -28.74 67.98 -38.63
CA ARG A 267 -28.58 66.51 -38.49
C ARG A 267 -29.32 65.72 -39.58
N LYS A 268 -30.34 66.32 -40.22
CA LYS A 268 -31.07 65.73 -41.35
C LYS A 268 -30.15 65.37 -42.53
N SER A 269 -29.15 66.20 -42.83
CA SER A 269 -28.14 65.94 -43.89
C SER A 269 -27.10 64.88 -43.53
N SER A 270 -26.93 64.54 -42.25
CA SER A 270 -25.96 63.56 -41.75
C SER A 270 -26.54 62.15 -41.61
N ILE A 271 -27.87 61.99 -41.58
CA ILE A 271 -28.54 60.69 -41.41
C ILE A 271 -28.80 60.01 -42.75
N ASP A 272 -29.04 60.79 -43.82
CA ASP A 272 -29.20 60.28 -45.18
C ASP A 272 -27.94 59.54 -45.71
N SER A 273 -26.77 59.76 -45.12
CA SER A 273 -25.51 59.05 -45.43
C SER A 273 -25.21 57.83 -44.54
N SER A 274 -25.98 57.61 -43.46
CA SER A 274 -25.71 56.56 -42.46
C SER A 274 -26.41 55.22 -42.74
N ALA A 275 -27.42 55.19 -43.62
CA ALA A 275 -28.20 53.99 -43.94
C ALA A 275 -27.37 52.88 -44.64
N ALA A 276 -26.41 53.27 -45.49
CA ALA A 276 -25.52 52.33 -46.18
C ALA A 276 -24.51 51.66 -45.22
N LEU A 277 -24.05 52.38 -44.19
CA LEU A 277 -23.10 51.88 -43.19
C LEU A 277 -23.74 50.90 -42.21
N GLN A 278 -25.03 51.11 -41.90
CA GLN A 278 -25.81 50.26 -41.01
C GLN A 278 -26.04 48.86 -41.59
N SER A 279 -26.32 48.78 -42.90
CA SER A 279 -26.48 47.51 -43.64
C SER A 279 -25.18 46.67 -43.66
N ASP A 280 -24.02 47.33 -43.79
CA ASP A 280 -22.71 46.65 -43.77
C ASP A 280 -22.37 46.08 -42.37
N LEU A 281 -22.63 46.84 -41.30
CA LEU A 281 -22.43 46.38 -39.92
C LEU A 281 -23.39 45.25 -39.52
N GLU A 282 -24.65 45.27 -39.98
CA GLU A 282 -25.59 44.16 -39.78
C GLU A 282 -25.13 42.87 -40.46
N SER A 283 -24.58 42.99 -41.68
CA SER A 283 -24.02 41.87 -42.42
C SER A 283 -22.80 41.24 -41.70
N GLN A 284 -21.92 42.08 -41.14
CA GLN A 284 -20.76 41.64 -40.36
C GLN A 284 -21.16 40.97 -39.04
N LYS A 285 -22.18 41.50 -38.36
CA LYS A 285 -22.74 40.91 -37.13
C LYS A 285 -23.28 39.50 -37.38
N ILE A 286 -24.09 39.32 -38.41
CA ILE A 286 -24.66 38.00 -38.77
C ILE A 286 -23.54 36.99 -39.05
N ALA A 287 -22.49 37.41 -39.75
CA ALA A 287 -21.32 36.56 -40.02
C ALA A 287 -20.56 36.16 -38.72
N ALA A 288 -20.37 37.10 -37.80
CA ALA A 288 -19.70 36.86 -36.53
C ALA A 288 -20.53 35.99 -35.56
N GLU A 289 -21.85 36.17 -35.51
CA GLU A 289 -22.77 35.34 -34.74
C GLU A 289 -22.74 33.89 -35.21
N LYS A 290 -22.76 33.68 -36.54
CA LYS A 290 -22.62 32.35 -37.15
C LYS A 290 -21.30 31.68 -36.74
N GLN A 291 -20.18 32.40 -36.82
CA GLN A 291 -18.87 31.88 -36.41
C GLN A 291 -18.79 31.55 -34.91
N ASN A 292 -19.52 32.27 -34.05
CA ASN A 292 -19.55 32.01 -32.61
C ASN A 292 -20.36 30.74 -32.29
N VAL A 293 -21.49 30.54 -32.98
CA VAL A 293 -22.28 29.30 -32.91
C VAL A 293 -21.46 28.11 -33.40
N ASP A 294 -20.74 28.26 -34.52
CA ASP A 294 -19.84 27.22 -35.03
C ASP A 294 -18.73 26.88 -34.02
N SER A 295 -18.15 27.89 -33.35
CA SER A 295 -17.20 27.69 -32.25
C SER A 295 -17.80 26.95 -31.06
N ASP A 296 -19.06 27.22 -30.72
CA ASP A 296 -19.77 26.53 -29.63
C ASP A 296 -20.05 25.06 -29.95
N LEU A 297 -20.45 24.77 -31.18
CA LEU A 297 -20.60 23.40 -31.67
C LEU A 297 -19.26 22.66 -31.66
N ALA A 298 -18.17 23.30 -32.07
CA ALA A 298 -16.84 22.70 -32.03
C ALA A 298 -16.35 22.42 -30.60
N ILE A 299 -16.54 23.36 -29.67
CA ILE A 299 -16.14 23.20 -28.26
C ILE A 299 -16.99 22.14 -27.55
N SER A 300 -18.30 22.11 -27.80
CA SER A 300 -19.18 21.08 -27.24
C SER A 300 -18.82 19.68 -27.75
N ALA A 301 -18.57 19.53 -29.05
CA ALA A 301 -18.10 18.28 -29.63
C ALA A 301 -16.75 17.81 -29.04
N LEU A 302 -15.82 18.74 -28.78
CA LEU A 302 -14.54 18.42 -28.13
C LEU A 302 -14.72 18.01 -26.66
N ARG A 303 -15.61 18.68 -25.91
CA ARG A 303 -15.94 18.31 -24.53
C ARG A 303 -16.62 16.94 -24.45
N GLU A 304 -17.53 16.66 -25.37
CA GLU A 304 -18.22 15.37 -25.46
C GLU A 304 -17.22 14.24 -25.75
N ARG A 305 -16.26 14.46 -26.67
CA ARG A 305 -15.14 13.55 -26.90
C ARG A 305 -14.26 13.35 -25.67
N LEU A 306 -14.00 14.40 -24.89
CA LEU A 306 -13.20 14.30 -23.66
C LEU A 306 -13.93 13.52 -22.55
N ASN A 307 -15.27 13.59 -22.56
CA ASN A 307 -16.13 12.85 -21.64
C ASN A 307 -16.41 11.42 -22.09
N ASP A 308 -15.86 10.98 -23.23
CA ASP A 308 -15.93 9.58 -23.64
C ASP A 308 -15.35 8.69 -22.52
N PRO A 309 -16.03 7.62 -22.12
CA PRO A 309 -15.58 6.69 -21.08
C PRO A 309 -14.15 6.15 -21.30
N ASN A 310 -13.64 6.18 -22.54
CA ASN A 310 -12.27 5.77 -22.88
C ASN A 310 -11.19 6.71 -22.35
N PHE A 311 -11.51 7.99 -22.09
CA PHE A 311 -10.62 8.98 -21.48
C PHE A 311 -10.90 9.23 -20.00
N ALA A 312 -11.95 8.60 -19.44
CA ALA A 312 -12.28 8.71 -18.02
C ALA A 312 -11.17 8.12 -17.13
N SER A 313 -10.85 8.79 -16.02
CA SER A 313 -9.82 8.35 -15.07
C SER A 313 -10.05 6.93 -14.58
N THR A 314 -11.32 6.54 -14.39
CA THR A 314 -11.69 5.20 -13.90
C THR A 314 -11.24 4.05 -14.81
N LYS A 315 -11.27 4.19 -16.15
CA LYS A 315 -10.74 3.15 -17.07
C LYS A 315 -9.22 3.18 -17.14
N SER A 316 -8.61 4.36 -17.05
CA SER A 316 -7.15 4.50 -16.97
C SER A 316 -6.61 3.84 -15.70
N ASP A 317 -7.27 4.07 -14.56
CA ASP A 317 -6.93 3.49 -13.27
C ASP A 317 -7.16 1.97 -13.25
N ALA A 318 -8.25 1.49 -13.88
CA ALA A 318 -8.49 0.05 -14.04
C ALA A 318 -7.42 -0.63 -14.91
N ARG A 319 -6.98 0.02 -16.01
CA ARG A 319 -5.87 -0.50 -16.84
C ARG A 319 -4.55 -0.51 -16.08
N LEU A 320 -4.24 0.55 -15.32
CA LEU A 320 -3.04 0.61 -14.49
C LEU A 320 -3.06 -0.48 -13.42
N GLY A 321 -4.21 -0.67 -12.75
CA GLY A 321 -4.42 -1.75 -11.80
C GLY A 321 -4.25 -3.14 -12.42
N LEU A 322 -4.74 -3.35 -13.64
CA LEU A 322 -4.55 -4.60 -14.38
C LEU A 322 -3.08 -4.82 -14.76
N ILE A 323 -2.36 -3.79 -15.21
CA ILE A 323 -0.92 -3.86 -15.50
C ILE A 323 -0.16 -4.27 -14.24
N THR A 324 -0.43 -3.62 -13.10
CA THR A 324 0.20 -3.95 -11.82
C THR A 324 -0.11 -5.39 -11.39
N ALA A 325 -1.36 -5.85 -11.54
CA ALA A 325 -1.72 -7.23 -11.23
C ALA A 325 -1.00 -8.25 -12.11
N LEU A 326 -0.85 -7.97 -13.41
CA LEU A 326 -0.12 -8.82 -14.35
C LEU A 326 1.39 -8.85 -14.08
N GLU A 327 1.99 -7.72 -13.70
CA GLU A 327 3.40 -7.65 -13.28
C GLU A 327 3.67 -8.48 -12.02
N HIS A 328 2.71 -8.54 -11.10
CA HIS A 328 2.80 -9.42 -9.92
C HIS A 328 2.72 -10.90 -10.30
N LEU A 329 1.85 -11.27 -11.24
CA LEU A 329 1.74 -12.64 -11.74
C LEU A 329 3.01 -13.11 -12.47
N GLN A 330 3.69 -12.21 -13.19
CA GLN A 330 4.95 -12.51 -13.89
C GLN A 330 6.11 -12.89 -12.94
N ARG A 331 6.01 -12.56 -11.64
CA ARG A 331 7.04 -12.90 -10.64
C ARG A 331 6.91 -14.32 -10.08
N VAL A 332 5.89 -15.07 -10.50
CA VAL A 332 5.68 -16.46 -10.09
C VAL A 332 6.38 -17.38 -11.09
N GLU A 333 7.28 -18.23 -10.60
CA GLU A 333 8.03 -19.20 -11.40
C GLU A 333 7.12 -20.38 -11.84
N ASP A 334 7.39 -20.95 -13.02
CA ASP A 334 6.73 -22.14 -13.59
C ASP A 334 5.22 -22.07 -13.92
N LEU A 335 4.74 -20.90 -14.35
CA LEU A 335 3.37 -20.76 -14.84
C LEU A 335 3.22 -21.20 -16.31
N ASN A 336 2.78 -22.45 -16.54
CA ASN A 336 2.22 -22.90 -17.83
C ASN A 336 0.69 -23.00 -17.79
N VAL A 337 0.07 -22.63 -16.67
CA VAL A 337 -1.38 -22.64 -16.45
C VAL A 337 -1.75 -21.34 -15.76
N CYS A 338 -2.73 -20.61 -16.30
CA CYS A 338 -3.17 -19.34 -15.73
C CYS A 338 -3.89 -19.55 -14.38
N PRO A 339 -3.46 -18.93 -13.28
CA PRO A 339 -4.03 -19.17 -11.94
C PRO A 339 -5.39 -18.51 -11.72
N VAL A 340 -5.91 -17.79 -12.73
CA VAL A 340 -7.20 -17.11 -12.67
C VAL A 340 -8.29 -17.89 -13.42
N CYS A 341 -7.94 -18.55 -14.52
CA CYS A 341 -8.90 -19.24 -15.40
C CYS A 341 -8.51 -20.68 -15.75
N ASP A 342 -7.41 -21.19 -15.20
CA ASP A 342 -6.89 -22.55 -15.35
C ASP A 342 -6.58 -22.99 -16.80
N GLN A 343 -6.49 -22.04 -17.73
CA GLN A 343 -6.09 -22.31 -19.11
C GLN A 343 -4.59 -22.59 -19.22
N SER A 344 -4.22 -23.61 -20.01
CA SER A 344 -2.82 -23.93 -20.29
C SER A 344 -2.25 -23.06 -21.41
N PHE A 345 -1.04 -22.56 -21.20
CA PHE A 345 -0.25 -21.78 -22.15
C PHE A 345 1.12 -22.42 -22.32
N VAL A 346 1.66 -22.37 -23.54
CA VAL A 346 3.00 -22.91 -23.85
C VAL A 346 4.10 -22.12 -23.11
N ASN A 347 3.91 -20.83 -22.91
CA ASN A 347 4.76 -19.97 -22.07
C ASN A 347 3.92 -18.78 -21.58
N LEU A 348 3.32 -18.89 -20.38
CA LEU A 348 2.44 -17.85 -19.86
C LEU A 348 3.21 -16.55 -19.58
N ASN A 349 4.49 -16.64 -19.20
CA ASN A 349 5.31 -15.47 -18.92
C ASN A 349 5.54 -14.59 -20.15
N ASN A 350 5.75 -15.19 -21.32
CA ASN A 350 5.80 -14.44 -22.58
C ASN A 350 4.43 -13.85 -22.93
N HIS A 351 3.36 -14.62 -22.77
CA HIS A 351 2.00 -14.13 -23.03
C HIS A 351 1.61 -12.93 -22.13
N ILE A 352 1.95 -12.99 -20.85
CA ILE A 352 1.75 -11.89 -19.88
C ILE A 352 2.62 -10.70 -20.27
N SER A 353 3.88 -10.91 -20.65
CA SER A 353 4.81 -9.84 -21.07
C SER A 353 4.28 -9.10 -22.30
N ASP A 354 3.83 -9.83 -23.32
CA ASP A 354 3.24 -9.25 -24.54
C ASP A 354 1.96 -8.48 -24.22
N LYS A 355 1.15 -9.00 -23.30
CA LYS A 355 -0.09 -8.34 -22.86
C LYS A 355 0.20 -7.05 -22.07
N ILE A 356 1.20 -7.04 -21.20
CA ILE A 356 1.65 -5.84 -20.48
C ILE A 356 2.16 -4.80 -21.48
N ALA A 357 2.97 -5.21 -22.45
CA ALA A 357 3.49 -4.30 -23.49
C ALA A 357 2.35 -3.67 -24.32
N SER A 358 1.38 -4.48 -24.75
CA SER A 358 0.17 -4.01 -25.45
C SER A 358 -0.65 -3.04 -24.59
N LEU A 359 -0.90 -3.36 -23.31
CA LEU A 359 -1.67 -2.50 -22.40
C LEU A 359 -0.97 -1.17 -22.11
N ARG A 360 0.36 -1.17 -21.96
CA ARG A 360 1.15 0.06 -21.78
C ARG A 360 1.15 0.92 -23.05
N ALA A 361 1.25 0.32 -24.23
CA ALA A 361 1.16 1.04 -25.50
C ALA A 361 -0.23 1.67 -25.70
N GLU A 362 -1.31 0.95 -25.37
CA GLU A 362 -2.68 1.47 -25.37
C GLU A 362 -2.87 2.59 -24.33
N GLN A 363 -2.26 2.47 -23.14
CA GLN A 363 -2.33 3.51 -22.12
C GLN A 363 -1.63 4.79 -22.55
N SER A 364 -0.43 4.68 -23.15
CA SER A 364 0.33 5.82 -23.67
C SER A 364 -0.42 6.53 -24.79
N SER A 365 -0.99 5.78 -25.74
CA SER A 365 -1.72 6.36 -26.87
C SER A 365 -3.00 7.09 -26.43
N VAL A 366 -3.71 6.54 -25.44
CA VAL A 366 -4.90 7.18 -24.87
C VAL A 366 -4.54 8.45 -24.08
N GLN A 367 -3.43 8.44 -23.33
CA GLN A 367 -2.95 9.63 -22.61
C GLN A 367 -2.48 10.74 -23.56
N GLU A 368 -1.80 10.40 -24.65
CA GLU A 368 -1.37 11.35 -25.68
C GLU A 368 -2.58 11.95 -26.42
N ALA A 369 -3.55 11.13 -26.79
CA ALA A 369 -4.80 11.58 -27.42
C ALA A 369 -5.59 12.50 -26.48
N ALA A 370 -5.69 12.18 -25.18
CA ALA A 370 -6.36 13.02 -24.19
C ALA A 370 -5.67 14.38 -24.02
N ARG A 371 -4.33 14.40 -23.93
CA ARG A 371 -3.56 15.65 -23.84
C ARG A 371 -3.69 16.50 -25.11
N GLY A 372 -3.70 15.86 -26.28
CA GLY A 372 -3.92 16.53 -27.56
C GLY A 372 -5.28 17.22 -27.63
N LEU A 373 -6.35 16.51 -27.22
CA LEU A 373 -7.70 17.06 -27.17
C LEU A 373 -7.85 18.18 -26.13
N GLN A 374 -7.20 18.09 -24.97
CA GLN A 374 -7.18 19.16 -23.97
C GLN A 374 -6.51 20.43 -24.49
N LYS A 375 -5.37 20.30 -25.17
CA LYS A 375 -4.65 21.44 -25.76
C LYS A 375 -5.46 22.12 -26.87
N GLU A 376 -6.12 21.34 -27.72
CA GLU A 376 -7.01 21.88 -28.75
C GLU A 376 -8.22 22.58 -28.12
N LEU A 377 -8.81 22.01 -27.07
CA LEU A 377 -9.92 22.63 -26.35
C LEU A 377 -9.52 23.97 -25.72
N GLU A 378 -8.36 24.06 -25.10
CA GLU A 378 -7.82 25.31 -24.53
C GLU A 378 -7.62 26.37 -25.62
N LEU A 379 -7.04 25.99 -26.76
CA LEU A 379 -6.86 26.88 -27.91
C LEU A 379 -8.21 27.40 -28.41
N ARG A 380 -9.18 26.52 -28.65
CA ARG A 380 -10.53 26.89 -29.14
C ARG A 380 -11.30 27.77 -28.15
N VAL A 381 -11.19 27.51 -26.85
CA VAL A 381 -11.78 28.35 -25.81
C VAL A 381 -11.13 29.74 -25.80
N SER A 382 -9.81 29.83 -26.02
CA SER A 382 -9.11 31.12 -26.12
C SER A 382 -9.53 31.92 -27.37
N GLU A 383 -9.66 31.25 -28.53
CA GLU A 383 -10.15 31.85 -29.78
C GLU A 383 -11.61 32.32 -29.65
N LYS A 384 -12.46 31.53 -28.98
CA LYS A 384 -13.84 31.93 -28.72
C LYS A 384 -13.89 33.19 -27.86
N ARG A 385 -13.06 33.28 -26.81
CA ARG A 385 -13.02 34.47 -25.94
C ARG A 385 -12.66 35.75 -26.71
N SER A 386 -11.74 35.69 -27.68
CA SER A 386 -11.43 36.86 -28.51
C SER A 386 -12.56 37.21 -29.48
N ARG A 387 -13.23 36.21 -30.07
CA ARG A 387 -14.40 36.42 -30.95
C ARG A 387 -15.61 36.99 -30.21
N VAL A 388 -15.89 36.52 -29.00
CA VAL A 388 -16.98 37.04 -28.15
C VAL A 388 -16.74 38.52 -27.85
N ARG A 389 -15.50 38.91 -27.51
CA ARG A 389 -15.16 40.33 -27.31
C ARG A 389 -15.36 41.17 -28.57
N ALA A 390 -14.95 40.67 -29.73
CA ALA A 390 -15.17 41.37 -31.00
C ALA A 390 -16.66 41.50 -31.35
N LEU A 391 -17.48 40.51 -31.01
CA LEU A 391 -18.93 40.52 -31.21
C LEU A 391 -19.65 41.46 -30.24
N GLU A 392 -19.21 41.55 -28.98
CA GLU A 392 -19.66 42.55 -28.01
C GLU A 392 -19.34 43.98 -28.48
N GLU A 393 -18.16 44.17 -29.09
CA GLU A 393 -17.76 45.45 -29.67
C GLU A 393 -18.59 45.81 -30.91
N LEU A 394 -18.91 44.85 -31.78
CA LEU A 394 -19.81 45.06 -32.93
C LEU A 394 -21.25 45.33 -32.49
N ASN A 395 -21.75 44.59 -31.49
CA ASN A 395 -23.10 44.79 -30.95
C ASN A 395 -23.24 46.17 -30.30
N SER A 396 -22.27 46.61 -29.53
CA SER A 396 -22.30 47.96 -28.94
C SER A 396 -22.30 49.05 -30.01
N LYS A 397 -21.52 48.91 -31.09
CA LYS A 397 -21.49 49.86 -32.22
C LYS A 397 -22.79 49.88 -33.05
N LEU A 398 -23.46 48.73 -33.18
CA LEU A 398 -24.69 48.59 -33.97
C LEU A 398 -25.92 49.03 -33.17
N GLU A 399 -25.97 48.69 -31.88
CA GLU A 399 -26.99 49.20 -30.95
C GLU A 399 -26.90 50.70 -30.80
N SER A 400 -25.69 51.28 -30.68
CA SER A 400 -25.54 52.73 -30.61
C SER A 400 -26.07 53.42 -31.88
N ARG A 401 -25.80 52.86 -33.07
CA ARG A 401 -26.27 53.38 -34.37
C ARG A 401 -27.78 53.22 -34.60
N LYS A 402 -28.36 52.05 -34.27
CA LYS A 402 -29.81 51.81 -34.38
C LYS A 402 -30.60 52.69 -33.42
N THR A 403 -30.08 52.81 -32.21
CA THR A 403 -30.62 53.70 -31.20
C THR A 403 -30.56 55.14 -31.69
N GLU A 404 -29.45 55.59 -32.29
CA GLU A 404 -29.33 56.93 -32.89
C GLU A 404 -30.32 57.24 -34.02
N VAL A 405 -30.61 56.28 -34.91
CA VAL A 405 -31.54 56.46 -36.05
C VAL A 405 -33.00 56.41 -35.59
N LEU A 406 -33.36 55.41 -34.78
CA LEU A 406 -34.71 55.26 -34.24
C LEU A 406 -35.06 56.40 -33.28
N GLN A 407 -34.10 56.85 -32.47
CA GLN A 407 -34.26 58.06 -31.65
C GLN A 407 -34.48 59.28 -32.52
N PHE A 408 -33.71 59.49 -33.59
CA PHE A 408 -33.93 60.65 -34.47
C PHE A 408 -35.31 60.67 -35.14
N GLU A 409 -35.79 59.55 -35.66
CA GLU A 409 -37.11 59.45 -36.33
C GLU A 409 -38.28 59.59 -35.34
N THR A 410 -38.16 58.96 -34.16
CA THR A 410 -39.17 59.06 -33.10
C THR A 410 -39.18 60.46 -32.47
N GLU A 411 -38.01 61.07 -32.31
CA GLU A 411 -37.86 62.43 -31.81
C GLU A 411 -38.36 63.47 -32.82
N LEU A 412 -38.13 63.31 -34.13
CA LEU A 412 -38.67 64.23 -35.14
C LEU A 412 -40.20 64.17 -35.21
N ALA A 413 -40.78 62.97 -35.12
CA ALA A 413 -42.23 62.75 -35.17
C ALA A 413 -42.93 63.28 -33.91
N SER A 414 -42.39 63.00 -32.72
CA SER A 414 -42.92 63.48 -31.44
C SER A 414 -42.63 64.97 -31.17
N PHE A 415 -41.60 65.56 -31.79
CA PHE A 415 -41.30 66.99 -31.67
C PHE A 415 -42.29 67.86 -32.46
N ILE A 416 -42.81 67.35 -33.59
CA ILE A 416 -43.80 68.06 -34.44
C ILE A 416 -45.25 67.84 -33.96
N GLU A 417 -45.52 66.71 -33.29
CA GLU A 417 -46.86 66.29 -32.83
C GLU A 417 -47.62 67.33 -31.97
N PRO A 418 -47.02 68.03 -30.98
CA PRO A 418 -47.72 68.98 -30.11
C PRO A 418 -48.08 70.30 -30.81
N PHE A 419 -47.48 70.59 -31.96
CA PHE A 419 -47.66 71.82 -32.72
C PHE A 419 -48.62 71.66 -33.92
N LYS A 420 -49.15 70.44 -34.14
CA LYS A 420 -50.19 70.19 -35.14
C LYS A 420 -51.45 70.99 -34.80
N GLY A 421 -51.75 71.97 -35.65
CA GLY A 421 -52.88 72.90 -35.50
C GLY A 421 -52.49 74.37 -35.32
N LYS A 422 -51.20 74.70 -35.08
CA LYS A 422 -50.72 76.09 -35.01
C LYS A 422 -49.76 76.49 -36.13
N VAL A 423 -49.42 75.55 -37.02
CA VAL A 423 -48.40 75.69 -38.05
C VAL A 423 -48.77 74.78 -39.24
N THR A 424 -48.76 75.29 -40.47
CA THR A 424 -49.38 74.60 -41.63
C THR A 424 -48.45 74.18 -42.77
N ASP A 425 -47.14 74.42 -42.71
CA ASP A 425 -46.21 73.80 -43.67
C ASP A 425 -44.76 73.80 -43.16
N THR A 426 -43.90 73.06 -43.85
CA THR A 426 -42.52 72.71 -43.49
C THR A 426 -41.52 73.86 -43.22
N ASP A 427 -41.90 75.14 -43.37
CA ASP A 427 -41.06 76.33 -43.13
C ASP A 427 -41.10 76.87 -41.68
N SER A 428 -41.09 75.97 -40.69
CA SER A 428 -41.59 76.28 -39.34
C SER A 428 -40.69 75.89 -38.17
N LEU A 429 -39.37 76.09 -38.32
CA LEU A 429 -38.42 75.90 -37.20
C LEU A 429 -37.98 77.23 -36.57
N ASN A 430 -38.07 78.34 -37.31
CA ASN A 430 -37.62 79.66 -36.85
C ASN A 430 -38.62 80.36 -35.91
N ALA A 431 -39.92 80.10 -36.03
CA ALA A 431 -40.94 80.69 -35.14
C ALA A 431 -41.01 80.03 -33.74
N ILE A 432 -40.63 78.74 -33.66
CA ILE A 432 -40.59 77.98 -32.40
C ILE A 432 -39.37 78.41 -31.56
N ALA A 433 -38.26 78.78 -32.20
CA ALA A 433 -37.00 79.19 -31.56
C ALA A 433 -37.10 80.47 -30.69
N GLN A 434 -38.08 81.33 -30.94
CA GLN A 434 -38.21 82.62 -30.25
C GLN A 434 -39.05 82.52 -28.96
N ILE A 435 -39.98 81.57 -28.87
CA ILE A 435 -40.80 81.31 -27.67
C ILE A 435 -40.01 80.52 -26.61
N THR A 436 -39.04 79.72 -27.05
CA THR A 436 -38.21 78.87 -26.18
C THR A 436 -37.15 79.66 -25.41
N SER A 437 -36.61 80.73 -26.00
CA SER A 437 -35.55 81.54 -25.38
C SER A 437 -36.02 82.31 -24.12
N ASP A 438 -37.29 82.70 -24.06
CA ASP A 438 -37.85 83.39 -22.89
C ASP A 438 -38.16 82.43 -21.72
N ARG A 439 -38.52 81.17 -22.00
CA ARG A 439 -38.73 80.11 -20.99
C ARG A 439 -37.42 79.64 -20.37
N GLU A 440 -36.37 79.51 -21.17
CA GLU A 440 -35.02 79.14 -20.75
C GLU A 440 -34.48 80.08 -19.65
N ARG A 441 -34.67 81.39 -19.84
CA ARG A 441 -34.18 82.42 -18.91
C ARG A 441 -34.84 82.36 -17.53
N SER A 442 -36.10 81.93 -17.45
CA SER A 442 -36.82 81.79 -16.18
C SER A 442 -36.39 80.54 -15.41
N ALA A 443 -36.28 79.40 -16.10
CA ALA A 443 -35.89 78.12 -15.49
C ALA A 443 -34.41 78.10 -15.06
N ALA A 444 -33.54 78.87 -15.71
CA ALA A 444 -32.14 79.03 -15.32
C ALA A 444 -31.95 79.63 -13.92
N ASN A 445 -32.77 80.63 -13.54
CA ASN A 445 -32.71 81.26 -12.23
C ASN A 445 -33.21 80.33 -11.10
N GLU A 446 -34.18 79.45 -11.40
CA GLU A 446 -34.73 78.49 -10.42
C GLU A 446 -33.77 77.31 -10.16
N ILE A 447 -33.07 76.85 -11.19
CA ILE A 447 -32.02 75.82 -11.09
C ILE A 447 -30.87 76.26 -10.21
N GLU A 448 -30.39 77.50 -10.36
CA GLU A 448 -29.27 78.02 -9.57
C GLU A 448 -29.61 78.03 -8.06
N GLY A 449 -30.86 78.34 -7.71
CA GLY A 449 -31.34 78.29 -6.33
C GLY A 449 -31.52 76.88 -5.75
N LEU A 450 -31.83 75.87 -6.58
CA LEU A 450 -32.00 74.47 -6.15
C LEU A 450 -30.66 73.70 -6.14
N LYS A 451 -29.69 74.07 -6.99
CA LYS A 451 -28.35 73.46 -7.07
C LYS A 451 -27.56 73.65 -5.78
N VAL A 452 -27.55 74.86 -5.23
CA VAL A 452 -26.88 75.18 -3.96
C VAL A 452 -27.39 74.30 -2.81
N LEU A 453 -28.68 73.96 -2.81
CA LEU A 453 -29.28 73.08 -1.81
C LEU A 453 -28.97 71.60 -2.06
N SER A 454 -28.92 71.16 -3.33
CA SER A 454 -28.54 69.79 -3.71
C SER A 454 -27.08 69.48 -3.45
N ASP A 455 -26.18 70.44 -3.66
CA ASP A 455 -24.75 70.25 -3.40
C ASP A 455 -24.50 70.09 -1.90
N ALA A 456 -25.18 70.88 -1.05
CA ALA A 456 -25.15 70.71 0.40
C ALA A 456 -25.78 69.38 0.86
N PHE A 457 -26.79 68.86 0.17
CA PHE A 457 -27.37 67.54 0.45
C PHE A 457 -26.48 66.37 -0.04
N GLY A 458 -25.60 66.64 -1.01
CA GLY A 458 -24.68 65.65 -1.59
C GLY A 458 -23.69 65.07 -0.58
N GLU A 459 -23.21 65.88 0.37
CA GLU A 459 -22.31 65.43 1.45
C GLU A 459 -22.99 64.43 2.41
N VAL A 460 -24.28 64.65 2.69
CA VAL A 460 -25.12 63.74 3.50
C VAL A 460 -25.35 62.42 2.74
N ARG A 461 -25.68 62.49 1.44
CA ARG A 461 -25.87 61.32 0.58
C ARG A 461 -24.60 60.47 0.46
N ALA A 462 -23.44 61.09 0.26
CA ALA A 462 -22.16 60.40 0.13
C ALA A 462 -21.81 59.60 1.40
N SER A 463 -22.08 60.17 2.57
CA SER A 463 -21.83 59.55 3.87
C SER A 463 -22.71 58.33 4.13
N ILE A 464 -24.01 58.41 3.81
CA ILE A 464 -24.96 57.28 3.96
C ILE A 464 -24.62 56.15 2.99
N SER A 465 -24.34 56.48 1.72
CA SER A 465 -24.03 55.50 0.67
C SER A 465 -22.74 54.74 0.95
N ALA A 466 -21.69 55.42 1.42
CA ALA A 466 -20.40 54.80 1.74
C ALA A 466 -20.52 53.80 2.91
N SER A 467 -21.32 54.12 3.93
CA SER A 467 -21.58 53.23 5.06
C SER A 467 -22.35 51.97 4.64
N GLN A 468 -23.40 52.13 3.82
CA GLN A 468 -24.21 51.01 3.31
C GLN A 468 -23.40 50.05 2.42
N ILE A 469 -22.61 50.57 1.48
CA ILE A 469 -21.75 49.76 0.61
C ILE A 469 -20.71 48.98 1.43
N ARG A 470 -20.10 49.64 2.42
CA ARG A 470 -19.12 49.00 3.32
C ARG A 470 -19.76 47.89 4.15
N SER A 471 -20.95 48.10 4.70
CA SER A 471 -21.70 47.10 5.46
C SER A 471 -22.06 45.88 4.61
N VAL A 472 -22.56 46.07 3.38
CA VAL A 472 -22.89 44.97 2.46
C VAL A 472 -21.65 44.16 2.08
N ASN A 473 -20.52 44.82 1.80
CA ASN A 473 -19.27 44.13 1.47
C ASN A 473 -18.76 43.29 2.66
N LEU A 474 -18.71 43.86 3.87
CA LEU A 474 -18.29 43.13 5.07
C LEU A 474 -19.21 41.94 5.38
N ARG A 475 -20.53 42.08 5.21
CA ARG A 475 -21.49 40.98 5.39
C ARG A 475 -21.31 39.86 4.35
N THR A 476 -20.95 40.22 3.11
CA THR A 476 -20.63 39.24 2.06
C THR A 476 -19.33 38.48 2.37
N GLN A 477 -18.30 39.19 2.83
CA GLN A 477 -17.05 38.58 3.28
C GLN A 477 -17.26 37.67 4.49
N LEU A 478 -18.09 38.08 5.45
CA LEU A 478 -18.46 37.28 6.61
C LEU A 478 -19.11 35.96 6.20
N LYS A 479 -20.11 36.01 5.32
CA LYS A 479 -20.79 34.81 4.81
C LYS A 479 -19.80 33.85 4.12
N THR A 480 -18.93 34.40 3.28
CA THR A 480 -17.91 33.60 2.57
C THR A 480 -16.92 32.95 3.55
N ALA A 481 -16.50 33.67 4.60
CA ALA A 481 -15.63 33.14 5.64
C ALA A 481 -16.32 32.04 6.46
N GLN A 482 -17.61 32.21 6.80
CA GLN A 482 -18.41 31.21 7.52
C GLN A 482 -18.56 29.91 6.72
N GLU A 483 -18.85 30.00 5.42
CA GLU A 483 -18.91 28.84 4.53
C GLU A 483 -17.56 28.10 4.45
N ARG A 484 -16.44 28.84 4.37
CA ARG A 484 -15.10 28.27 4.39
C ARG A 484 -14.75 27.58 5.71
N VAL A 485 -15.11 28.17 6.86
CA VAL A 485 -14.91 27.53 8.18
C VAL A 485 -15.65 26.21 8.24
N ALA A 486 -16.92 26.15 7.85
CA ALA A 486 -17.69 24.91 7.90
C ALA A 486 -17.01 23.76 7.13
N VAL A 487 -16.44 24.05 5.96
CA VAL A 487 -15.68 23.08 5.16
C VAL A 487 -14.39 22.66 5.86
N ILE A 488 -13.60 23.61 6.39
CA ILE A 488 -12.33 23.29 7.05
C ILE A 488 -12.57 22.51 8.35
N THR A 489 -13.53 22.91 9.19
CA THR A 489 -13.88 22.20 10.43
C THR A 489 -14.31 20.76 10.13
N GLY A 490 -15.07 20.52 9.06
CA GLY A 490 -15.43 19.17 8.62
C GLY A 490 -14.22 18.32 8.20
N ARG A 491 -13.29 18.91 7.43
CA ARG A 491 -12.04 18.24 7.02
C ARG A 491 -11.12 17.97 8.21
N LEU A 492 -11.05 18.89 9.16
CA LEU A 492 -10.28 18.77 10.38
C LEU A 492 -10.79 17.61 11.23
N GLY A 493 -12.10 17.52 11.47
CA GLY A 493 -12.68 16.40 12.23
C GLY A 493 -12.41 15.04 11.58
N ALA A 494 -12.51 14.94 10.25
CA ALA A 494 -12.15 13.72 9.52
C ALA A 494 -10.65 13.38 9.66
N ALA A 495 -9.77 14.37 9.55
CA ALA A 495 -8.33 14.19 9.68
C ALA A 495 -7.92 13.78 11.12
N GLN A 496 -8.51 14.39 12.15
CA GLN A 496 -8.30 14.03 13.55
C GLN A 496 -8.74 12.59 13.84
N ASN A 497 -9.92 12.19 13.34
CA ASN A 497 -10.38 10.80 13.48
C ASN A 497 -9.44 9.80 12.80
N ALA A 498 -8.92 10.13 11.60
CA ALA A 498 -7.95 9.30 10.91
C ALA A 498 -6.62 9.21 11.67
N HIS A 499 -6.13 10.32 12.22
CA HIS A 499 -4.92 10.38 13.04
C HIS A 499 -5.06 9.56 14.33
N GLN A 500 -6.22 9.63 14.99
CA GLN A 500 -6.51 8.82 16.18
C GLN A 500 -6.53 7.31 15.87
N ARG A 501 -7.15 6.90 14.75
CA ARG A 501 -7.13 5.50 14.30
C ARG A 501 -5.71 5.02 14.00
N LEU A 502 -4.90 5.86 13.36
CA LEU A 502 -3.49 5.55 13.10
C LEU A 502 -2.69 5.38 14.39
N ASN A 503 -2.91 6.25 15.39
CA ASN A 503 -2.28 6.13 16.69
C ASN A 503 -2.65 4.83 17.41
N LEU A 504 -3.94 4.50 17.44
CA LEU A 504 -4.42 3.25 18.03
C LEU A 504 -3.82 2.03 17.30
N PHE A 505 -3.73 2.07 15.97
CA PHE A 505 -3.11 1.01 15.18
C PHE A 505 -1.62 0.83 15.52
N ILE A 506 -0.87 1.93 15.63
CA ILE A 506 0.55 1.88 16.01
C ILE A 506 0.70 1.30 17.41
N GLU A 507 -0.07 1.77 18.39
CA GLU A 507 -0.02 1.28 19.77
C GLU A 507 -0.36 -0.21 19.86
N THR A 508 -1.45 -0.63 19.21
CA THR A 508 -1.87 -2.03 19.18
C THR A 508 -0.81 -2.91 18.52
N THR A 509 -0.24 -2.47 17.41
CA THR A 509 0.79 -3.23 16.69
C THR A 509 2.08 -3.35 17.50
N GLN A 510 2.49 -2.27 18.17
CA GLN A 510 3.66 -2.29 19.06
C GLN A 510 3.45 -3.20 20.26
N GLU A 511 2.25 -3.21 20.85
CA GLU A 511 1.92 -4.10 21.95
C GLU A 511 1.86 -5.57 21.51
N VAL A 512 1.28 -5.87 20.35
CA VAL A 512 1.30 -7.22 19.76
C VAL A 512 2.73 -7.68 19.52
N ARG A 513 3.57 -6.84 18.91
CA ARG A 513 5.00 -7.15 18.68
C ARG A 513 5.72 -7.42 19.99
N ARG A 514 5.52 -6.59 21.01
CA ARG A 514 6.15 -6.74 22.33
C ARG A 514 5.76 -8.06 23.00
N ARG A 515 4.46 -8.38 23.02
CA ARG A 515 3.96 -9.64 23.59
C ARG A 515 4.44 -10.86 22.82
N LEU A 516 4.46 -10.79 21.49
CA LEU A 516 4.95 -11.87 20.64
C LEU A 516 6.43 -12.16 20.90
N SER A 517 7.29 -11.13 20.89
CA SER A 517 8.72 -11.31 21.16
C SER A 517 8.99 -11.82 22.58
N SER A 518 8.23 -11.35 23.58
CA SER A 518 8.31 -11.89 24.95
C SER A 518 7.90 -13.36 25.01
N GLY A 519 6.80 -13.72 24.36
CA GLY A 519 6.33 -15.11 24.33
C GLY A 519 7.31 -16.04 23.61
N ILE A 520 7.95 -15.58 22.53
CA ILE A 520 9.01 -16.32 21.84
C ILE A 520 10.21 -16.56 22.77
N ASP A 521 10.67 -15.52 23.47
CA ASP A 521 11.76 -15.63 24.44
C ASP A 521 11.43 -16.65 25.54
N ASP A 522 10.21 -16.59 26.09
CA ASP A 522 9.74 -17.52 27.11
C ASP A 522 9.67 -18.97 26.59
N ILE A 523 9.17 -19.19 25.37
CA ILE A 523 9.10 -20.53 24.75
C ILE A 523 10.50 -21.11 24.56
N ILE A 524 11.43 -20.33 23.99
CA ILE A 524 12.81 -20.79 23.77
C ILE A 524 13.49 -21.11 25.09
N LYS A 525 13.41 -20.20 26.07
CA LYS A 525 14.00 -20.44 27.40
C LYS A 525 13.40 -21.66 28.08
N THR A 526 12.08 -21.84 28.01
CA THR A 526 11.40 -22.99 28.60
C THR A 526 11.80 -24.30 27.91
N PHE A 527 11.91 -24.31 26.58
CA PHE A 527 12.36 -25.48 25.83
C PHE A 527 13.80 -25.84 26.17
N VAL A 528 14.71 -24.88 26.13
CA VAL A 528 16.15 -25.12 26.35
C VAL A 528 16.45 -25.41 27.81
N LEU A 529 16.12 -24.49 28.71
CA LEU A 529 16.48 -24.62 30.13
C LEU A 529 15.57 -25.60 30.87
N GLY A 530 14.31 -25.78 30.45
CA GLY A 530 13.34 -26.61 31.15
C GLY A 530 13.20 -28.04 30.62
N ARG A 531 13.69 -28.35 29.42
CA ARG A 531 13.60 -29.72 28.84
C ARG A 531 14.93 -30.23 28.31
N ALA A 532 15.58 -29.46 27.43
CA ALA A 532 16.77 -29.92 26.73
C ALA A 532 18.02 -29.95 27.61
N LYS A 533 18.20 -28.96 28.50
CA LYS A 533 19.39 -28.82 29.35
C LYS A 533 19.62 -30.05 30.22
N ASP A 534 18.68 -30.42 31.07
CA ASP A 534 18.86 -31.53 32.01
C ASP A 534 19.10 -32.85 31.28
N THR A 535 18.39 -33.05 30.16
CA THR A 535 18.57 -34.21 29.29
C THR A 535 19.96 -34.23 28.66
N PHE A 536 20.47 -33.08 28.21
CA PHE A 536 21.81 -32.94 27.65
C PHE A 536 22.90 -33.23 28.68
N GLU A 537 22.79 -32.66 29.89
CA GLU A 537 23.75 -32.90 30.98
C GLU A 537 23.79 -34.37 31.37
N GLU A 538 22.63 -35.01 31.51
CA GLU A 538 22.54 -36.43 31.86
C GLU A 538 23.06 -37.35 30.75
N LEU A 539 22.69 -37.10 29.48
CA LEU A 539 23.17 -37.89 28.36
C LEU A 539 24.69 -37.74 28.17
N PHE A 540 25.24 -36.55 28.37
CA PHE A 540 26.69 -36.35 28.31
C PHE A 540 27.39 -37.13 29.42
N ARG A 541 26.90 -37.06 30.66
CA ARG A 541 27.48 -37.79 31.80
C ARG A 541 27.53 -39.29 31.54
N ARG A 542 26.50 -39.83 30.88
CA ARG A 542 26.44 -41.25 30.48
C ARG A 542 27.37 -41.60 29.32
N LEU A 543 27.37 -40.80 28.26
CA LEU A 543 28.13 -41.09 27.03
C LEU A 543 29.63 -40.86 27.21
N ALA A 544 30.01 -39.70 27.74
CA ALA A 544 31.41 -39.29 27.85
C ALA A 544 32.11 -39.86 29.10
N LYS A 545 31.38 -40.21 30.18
CA LYS A 545 31.97 -40.71 31.45
C LYS A 545 33.21 -39.92 31.93
N ASN A 546 33.27 -38.61 31.64
CA ASN A 546 34.42 -37.80 32.01
C ASN A 546 34.45 -37.64 33.55
N PRO A 547 35.56 -37.97 34.22
CA PRO A 547 35.62 -37.94 35.69
C PRO A 547 35.80 -36.53 36.27
N PHE A 548 36.12 -35.53 35.45
CA PHE A 548 36.47 -34.18 35.88
C PHE A 548 35.44 -33.14 35.44
N PHE A 549 35.09 -33.13 34.16
CA PHE A 549 34.29 -32.10 33.52
C PHE A 549 32.87 -32.58 33.22
N ASP A 550 31.89 -31.79 33.63
CA ASP A 550 30.50 -31.89 33.16
C ASP A 550 30.26 -30.89 32.00
N VAL A 551 29.08 -30.94 31.39
CA VAL A 551 28.60 -29.89 30.46
C VAL A 551 27.38 -29.19 31.04
N THR A 552 27.07 -28.02 30.51
CA THR A 552 25.82 -27.30 30.80
C THR A 552 25.49 -26.35 29.66
N VAL A 553 24.20 -26.06 29.48
CA VAL A 553 23.79 -24.82 28.80
C VAL A 553 24.02 -23.68 29.78
N SER A 554 24.88 -22.73 29.43
CA SER A 554 25.33 -21.65 30.31
C SER A 554 24.48 -20.38 30.18
N ASP A 555 24.00 -20.07 28.97
CA ASP A 555 23.15 -18.91 28.72
C ASP A 555 22.21 -19.14 27.53
N VAL A 556 21.03 -18.51 27.59
CA VAL A 556 20.03 -18.47 26.52
C VAL A 556 19.51 -17.05 26.45
N ARG A 557 19.82 -16.38 25.34
CA ARG A 557 19.48 -14.95 25.17
C ARG A 557 18.96 -14.65 23.78
N MET A 558 18.17 -13.59 23.68
CA MET A 558 17.69 -13.06 22.42
C MET A 558 18.51 -11.84 22.04
N LYS A 559 19.26 -11.92 20.93
CA LYS A 559 20.04 -10.79 20.39
C LYS A 559 19.53 -10.42 19.02
N ARG A 560 19.03 -9.18 18.86
CA ARG A 560 18.45 -8.69 17.59
C ARG A 560 17.41 -9.68 16.98
N HIS A 561 16.50 -10.19 17.81
CA HIS A 561 15.49 -11.19 17.42
C HIS A 561 16.04 -12.56 17.00
N LYS A 562 17.30 -12.87 17.34
CA LYS A 562 17.87 -14.20 17.15
C LYS A 562 18.22 -14.81 18.51
N PRO A 563 17.70 -16.01 18.86
CA PRO A 563 18.26 -16.81 19.93
C PRO A 563 19.75 -17.03 19.73
N GLU A 564 20.48 -16.87 20.82
CA GLU A 564 21.84 -17.35 21.00
C GLU A 564 21.82 -18.30 22.20
N VAL A 565 22.45 -19.46 22.03
CA VAL A 565 22.56 -20.47 23.09
C VAL A 565 24.01 -20.81 23.29
N ASP A 566 24.50 -20.58 24.51
CA ASP A 566 25.85 -20.92 24.92
C ASP A 566 25.83 -22.20 25.76
N TRP A 567 26.85 -23.03 25.54
CA TRP A 567 27.14 -24.18 26.37
C TRP A 567 28.62 -24.15 26.76
N CYS A 568 28.95 -24.75 27.89
CA CYS A 568 30.34 -24.82 28.36
C CYS A 568 30.62 -26.14 29.08
N ALA A 569 31.92 -26.44 29.20
CA ALA A 569 32.41 -27.46 30.12
C ALA A 569 32.51 -26.86 31.53
N ARG A 570 32.13 -27.62 32.56
CA ARG A 570 32.14 -27.20 33.96
C ARG A 570 33.08 -28.08 34.77
N TYR A 571 33.95 -27.45 35.57
CA TYR A 571 34.75 -28.11 36.60
C TYR A 571 34.58 -27.35 37.92
N GLY A 572 33.83 -27.95 38.86
CA GLY A 572 33.36 -27.23 40.05
C GLY A 572 32.55 -25.99 39.66
N ASP A 573 32.98 -24.82 40.13
CA ASP A 573 32.34 -23.52 39.82
C ASP A 573 32.91 -22.81 38.58
N HIS A 574 33.90 -23.41 37.90
CA HIS A 574 34.57 -22.79 36.76
C HIS A 574 34.00 -23.29 35.43
N SER A 575 33.89 -22.39 34.46
CA SER A 575 33.42 -22.68 33.10
C SER A 575 34.55 -22.52 32.09
N PHE A 576 34.65 -23.47 31.16
CA PHE A 576 35.66 -23.51 30.11
C PHE A 576 35.00 -23.75 28.74
N PRO A 577 35.58 -23.22 27.65
CA PRO A 577 35.16 -23.62 26.30
C PRO A 577 35.37 -25.12 26.12
N GLY A 578 34.31 -25.85 25.76
CA GLY A 578 34.37 -27.32 25.67
C GLY A 578 35.43 -27.82 24.69
N GLU A 579 35.59 -27.14 23.54
CA GLU A 579 36.63 -27.44 22.54
C GLU A 579 38.06 -27.36 23.08
N ALA A 580 38.29 -26.60 24.15
CA ALA A 580 39.62 -26.40 24.72
C ALA A 580 39.99 -27.47 25.76
N VAL A 581 39.01 -28.18 26.33
CA VAL A 581 39.21 -29.11 27.45
C VAL A 581 38.84 -30.54 27.13
N PHE A 582 37.94 -30.77 26.17
CA PHE A 582 37.51 -32.10 25.77
C PHE A 582 38.38 -32.67 24.64
N SER A 583 38.63 -33.98 24.72
CA SER A 583 39.18 -34.77 23.63
C SER A 583 38.19 -34.90 22.46
N GLN A 584 38.66 -35.41 21.32
CA GLN A 584 37.79 -35.59 20.15
C GLN A 584 36.63 -36.57 20.41
N GLY A 585 36.85 -37.64 21.17
CA GLY A 585 35.81 -38.61 21.52
C GLY A 585 34.75 -38.01 22.45
N GLU A 586 35.17 -37.14 23.37
CA GLU A 586 34.27 -36.45 24.29
C GLU A 586 33.46 -35.36 23.59
N LEU A 587 34.06 -34.62 22.65
CA LEU A 587 33.32 -33.66 21.81
C LEU A 587 32.27 -34.36 20.93
N ASN A 588 32.59 -35.54 20.38
CA ASN A 588 31.62 -36.33 19.63
C ASN A 588 30.51 -36.87 20.56
N SER A 589 30.85 -37.31 21.76
CA SER A 589 29.88 -37.72 22.79
C SER A 589 28.97 -36.55 23.19
N CYS A 590 29.51 -35.35 23.30
CA CYS A 590 28.77 -34.11 23.54
C CYS A 590 27.80 -33.80 22.40
N ALA A 591 28.23 -33.95 21.15
CA ALA A 591 27.38 -33.73 19.99
C ALA A 591 26.19 -34.68 19.95
N ILE A 592 26.46 -35.97 20.19
CA ILE A 592 25.43 -37.00 20.27
C ILE A 592 24.48 -36.72 21.44
N ALA A 593 25.01 -36.37 22.62
CA ALA A 593 24.20 -36.02 23.78
C ALA A 593 23.26 -34.84 23.48
N PHE A 594 23.78 -33.79 22.85
CA PHE A 594 23.00 -32.61 22.49
C PHE A 594 21.92 -32.93 21.46
N PHE A 595 22.29 -33.66 20.39
CA PHE A 595 21.37 -34.09 19.36
C PHE A 595 20.23 -34.95 19.93
N LEU A 596 20.57 -35.94 20.77
CA LEU A 596 19.58 -36.81 21.42
C LEU A 596 18.72 -36.05 22.44
N ALA A 597 19.28 -35.06 23.14
CA ALA A 597 18.51 -34.19 24.03
C ALA A 597 17.46 -33.38 23.24
N LEU A 598 17.82 -32.83 22.08
CA LEU A 598 16.88 -32.15 21.19
C LEU A 598 15.81 -33.11 20.65
N ALA A 599 16.23 -34.31 20.21
CA ALA A 599 15.35 -35.37 19.70
C ALA A 599 14.29 -35.79 20.72
N THR A 600 14.67 -35.94 21.98
CA THR A 600 13.80 -36.43 23.06
C THR A 600 13.00 -35.33 23.76
N SER A 601 13.45 -34.08 23.71
CA SER A 601 12.77 -32.95 24.37
C SER A 601 11.61 -32.35 23.58
N HIS A 602 11.50 -32.67 22.28
CA HIS A 602 10.46 -32.17 21.41
C HIS A 602 9.16 -32.99 21.56
N SER A 603 8.06 -32.35 21.97
CA SER A 603 6.78 -33.02 22.31
C SER A 603 6.04 -33.67 21.12
N GLY A 604 6.43 -33.35 19.88
CA GLY A 604 5.90 -33.94 18.64
C GLY A 604 6.91 -34.80 17.88
N GLY A 605 7.97 -35.30 18.55
CA GLY A 605 9.09 -35.99 17.91
C GLY A 605 8.68 -37.13 16.97
N LEU A 606 9.46 -37.35 15.91
CA LEU A 606 9.17 -38.40 14.92
C LEU A 606 9.37 -39.82 15.47
N GLN A 607 9.93 -40.00 16.67
CA GLN A 607 10.24 -41.31 17.29
C GLN A 607 11.03 -42.23 16.34
N LEU A 608 11.88 -41.61 15.54
CA LEU A 608 12.71 -42.20 14.52
C LEU A 608 14.11 -41.60 14.69
N LEU A 609 15.14 -42.42 14.56
CA LEU A 609 16.53 -41.99 14.68
C LEU A 609 17.32 -42.55 13.50
N LEU A 610 17.93 -41.68 12.70
CA LEU A 610 18.84 -42.05 11.61
C LEU A 610 20.24 -41.57 11.98
N LEU A 611 21.18 -42.49 12.03
CA LEU A 611 22.55 -42.23 12.48
C LEU A 611 23.53 -42.70 11.40
N ASP A 612 24.08 -41.77 10.63
CA ASP A 612 25.08 -42.10 9.61
C ASP A 612 26.49 -42.05 10.22
N ASP A 613 26.96 -43.22 10.65
CA ASP A 613 28.29 -43.44 11.22
C ASP A 613 28.62 -42.58 12.46
N PRO A 614 27.82 -42.69 13.54
CA PRO A 614 27.91 -41.80 14.70
C PRO A 614 29.14 -42.01 15.59
N VAL A 615 29.78 -43.18 15.52
CA VAL A 615 30.79 -43.66 16.48
C VAL A 615 32.24 -43.41 16.04
N GLN A 616 32.46 -42.55 15.06
CA GLN A 616 33.81 -42.22 14.61
C GLN A 616 34.61 -41.52 15.71
N ASN A 617 35.88 -41.91 15.88
CA ASN A 617 36.80 -41.33 16.88
C ASN A 617 36.31 -41.47 18.34
N MET A 618 35.49 -42.49 18.63
CA MET A 618 35.09 -42.88 19.99
C MET A 618 35.81 -44.17 20.39
N ASP A 619 36.11 -44.33 21.68
CA ASP A 619 36.68 -45.57 22.22
C ASP A 619 35.58 -46.60 22.55
N GLU A 620 36.00 -47.80 22.96
CA GLU A 620 35.08 -48.89 23.27
C GLU A 620 34.09 -48.52 24.40
N ILE A 621 34.53 -47.74 25.40
CA ILE A 621 33.72 -47.34 26.54
C ILE A 621 32.58 -46.42 26.09
N HIS A 622 32.88 -45.40 25.28
CA HIS A 622 31.87 -44.49 24.77
C HIS A 622 30.91 -45.20 23.80
N ILE A 623 31.40 -46.15 22.99
CA ILE A 623 30.58 -46.95 22.07
C ILE A 623 29.61 -47.85 22.84
N GLU A 624 30.06 -48.45 23.94
CA GLU A 624 29.21 -49.26 24.82
C GLU A 624 28.07 -48.45 25.40
N GLU A 625 28.36 -47.28 25.96
CA GLU A 625 27.34 -46.40 26.54
C GLU A 625 26.39 -45.84 25.48
N PHE A 626 26.89 -45.53 24.30
CA PHE A 626 26.03 -45.17 23.18
C PHE A 626 25.07 -46.30 22.83
N GLY A 627 25.54 -47.55 22.79
CA GLY A 627 24.71 -48.73 22.63
C GLY A 627 23.63 -48.87 23.72
N ASN A 628 23.98 -48.59 24.98
CA ASN A 628 23.03 -48.59 26.10
C ASN A 628 21.94 -47.54 25.94
N VAL A 629 22.31 -46.33 25.51
CA VAL A 629 21.35 -45.25 25.23
C VAL A 629 20.42 -45.64 24.09
N LEU A 630 20.94 -46.17 22.97
CA LEU A 630 20.11 -46.64 21.86
C LEU A 630 19.16 -47.77 22.28
N LYS A 631 19.65 -48.70 23.11
CA LYS A 631 18.81 -49.77 23.68
C LYS A 631 17.67 -49.20 24.53
N PHE A 632 17.93 -48.19 25.35
CA PHE A 632 16.90 -47.50 26.12
C PHE A 632 15.86 -46.80 25.23
N LEU A 633 16.29 -46.07 24.19
CA LEU A 633 15.39 -45.41 23.25
C LEU A 633 14.48 -46.43 22.54
N LYS A 634 15.03 -47.57 22.14
CA LYS A 634 14.28 -48.68 21.53
C LYS A 634 13.31 -49.33 22.52
N ASP A 635 13.81 -49.79 23.66
CA ASP A 635 13.06 -50.65 24.58
C ASP A 635 12.05 -49.86 25.41
N VAL A 636 12.41 -48.68 25.89
CA VAL A 636 11.57 -47.91 26.81
C VAL A 636 10.73 -46.89 26.06
N LEU A 637 11.31 -46.20 25.08
CA LEU A 637 10.61 -45.13 24.35
C LEU A 637 9.98 -45.59 23.03
N GLY A 638 10.27 -46.81 22.56
CA GLY A 638 9.67 -47.38 21.35
C GLY A 638 10.15 -46.73 20.04
N TRP A 639 11.36 -46.18 20.02
CA TRP A 639 11.91 -45.51 18.84
C TRP A 639 12.35 -46.52 17.77
N GLN A 640 12.11 -46.20 16.50
CA GLN A 640 12.76 -46.88 15.39
C GLN A 640 14.16 -46.31 15.18
N ILE A 641 15.17 -47.17 15.11
CA ILE A 641 16.57 -46.76 15.02
C ILE A 641 17.19 -47.34 13.74
N VAL A 642 17.78 -46.47 12.93
CA VAL A 642 18.53 -46.80 11.71
C VAL A 642 19.97 -46.35 11.91
N VAL A 643 20.93 -47.28 11.92
CA VAL A 643 22.35 -46.96 12.16
C VAL A 643 23.23 -47.48 11.04
N GLY A 644 24.07 -46.61 10.49
CA GLY A 644 25.08 -46.91 9.50
C GLY A 644 26.44 -47.01 10.18
N LEU A 645 27.20 -48.06 9.86
CA LEU A 645 28.47 -48.36 10.49
C LEU A 645 29.48 -48.80 9.43
N HIS A 646 30.71 -48.33 9.57
CA HIS A 646 31.83 -48.74 8.71
C HIS A 646 32.75 -49.77 9.37
N ASP A 647 32.85 -49.75 10.70
CA ASP A 647 33.67 -50.67 11.48
C ASP A 647 32.90 -51.97 11.77
N GLN A 648 33.51 -53.11 11.45
CA GLN A 648 32.88 -54.44 11.60
C GLN A 648 32.73 -54.84 13.07
N SER A 649 33.70 -54.50 13.92
CA SER A 649 33.67 -54.82 15.34
C SER A 649 32.53 -54.09 16.04
N VAL A 650 32.37 -52.80 15.73
CA VAL A 650 31.29 -51.96 16.26
C VAL A 650 29.93 -52.41 15.73
N TYR A 651 29.86 -52.78 14.45
CA TYR A 651 28.66 -53.38 13.87
C TYR A 651 28.22 -54.66 14.60
N GLN A 652 29.14 -55.61 14.82
CA GLN A 652 28.83 -56.84 15.55
C GLN A 652 28.44 -56.56 17.00
N PHE A 653 29.12 -55.61 17.65
CA PHE A 653 28.79 -55.17 19.00
C PHE A 653 27.36 -54.60 19.07
N LEU A 654 27.02 -53.59 18.25
CA LEU A 654 25.69 -52.97 18.27
C LEU A 654 24.59 -53.93 17.83
N ARG A 655 24.87 -54.86 16.91
CA ARG A 655 23.93 -55.93 16.54
C ARG A 655 23.56 -56.82 17.73
N ARG A 656 24.52 -57.15 18.60
CA ARG A 656 24.27 -57.89 19.84
C ARG A 656 23.57 -57.02 20.87
N GLN A 657 24.07 -55.80 21.09
CA GLN A 657 23.54 -54.90 22.12
C GLN A 657 22.09 -54.49 21.87
N LEU A 658 21.72 -54.30 20.61
CA LEU A 658 20.39 -53.89 20.17
C LEU A 658 19.48 -55.07 19.80
N HIS A 659 19.87 -56.30 20.13
CA HIS A 659 19.04 -57.49 19.93
C HIS A 659 17.62 -57.28 20.51
N PRO A 660 16.55 -57.75 19.84
CA PRO A 660 15.19 -57.72 20.36
C PRO A 660 15.12 -58.29 21.78
N SER A 661 14.60 -57.50 22.73
CA SER A 661 14.52 -57.86 24.15
C SER A 661 13.08 -58.07 24.63
N ARG A 662 12.08 -57.72 23.80
CA ARG A 662 10.65 -57.83 24.09
C ARG A 662 9.87 -58.39 22.92
N GLU A 663 8.74 -59.04 23.21
CA GLU A 663 7.82 -59.56 22.19
C GLU A 663 7.36 -58.45 21.22
N GLY A 664 7.31 -58.80 19.93
CA GLY A 664 6.98 -57.86 18.85
C GLY A 664 8.17 -57.02 18.36
N GLN A 665 9.32 -57.04 19.04
CA GLN A 665 10.51 -56.35 18.56
C GLN A 665 11.27 -57.16 17.51
N SER A 666 11.91 -56.44 16.58
CA SER A 666 12.73 -57.03 15.53
C SER A 666 13.93 -56.15 15.14
N LEU A 667 14.99 -56.82 14.71
CA LEU A 667 16.20 -56.21 14.16
C LEU A 667 16.46 -56.80 12.78
N ILE A 668 16.71 -55.94 11.80
CA ILE A 668 17.21 -56.33 10.49
C ILE A 668 18.57 -55.70 10.25
N ALA A 669 19.45 -56.42 9.57
CA ALA A 669 20.76 -55.92 9.22
C ALA A 669 21.07 -56.17 7.75
N TYR A 670 21.67 -55.17 7.11
CA TYR A 670 22.07 -55.19 5.71
C TYR A 670 23.56 -54.89 5.58
N THR A 671 24.22 -55.62 4.68
CA THR A 671 25.61 -55.38 4.30
C THR A 671 25.67 -54.76 2.91
N PHE A 672 26.55 -53.78 2.75
CA PHE A 672 26.79 -53.03 1.53
C PHE A 672 28.15 -53.44 0.97
N GLU A 673 28.12 -54.13 -0.16
CA GLU A 673 29.30 -54.58 -0.88
C GLU A 673 29.46 -53.77 -2.16
N GLU A 674 30.68 -53.34 -2.44
CA GLU A 674 31.02 -52.68 -3.71
C GLU A 674 31.43 -53.75 -4.72
N GLY A 675 30.72 -53.81 -5.85
CA GLY A 675 31.03 -54.72 -6.95
C GLY A 675 31.24 -53.99 -8.28
N ASP A 676 31.75 -54.72 -9.28
CA ASP A 676 31.99 -54.21 -10.63
C ASP A 676 30.73 -53.64 -11.30
N GLN A 677 29.54 -54.12 -10.89
CA GLN A 677 28.24 -53.69 -11.40
C GLN A 677 27.54 -52.63 -10.52
N GLY A 678 28.18 -52.11 -9.47
CA GLY A 678 27.60 -51.13 -8.55
C GLY A 678 27.52 -51.63 -7.11
N ALA A 679 26.98 -50.81 -6.21
CA ALA A 679 26.74 -51.19 -4.83
C ALA A 679 25.61 -52.22 -4.75
N ARG A 680 25.83 -53.32 -4.02
CA ARG A 680 24.83 -54.36 -3.77
C ARG A 680 24.47 -54.39 -2.30
N ILE A 681 23.16 -54.42 -2.04
CA ILE A 681 22.62 -54.57 -0.69
C ILE A 681 22.30 -56.04 -0.47
N THR A 682 22.93 -56.65 0.54
CA THR A 682 22.64 -58.02 0.95
C THR A 682 22.04 -58.02 2.35
N LYS A 683 21.01 -58.84 2.57
CA LYS A 683 20.42 -59.03 3.90
C LYS A 683 21.35 -59.94 4.70
N ASP A 684 22.00 -59.40 5.73
CA ASP A 684 22.92 -60.13 6.61
C ASP A 684 22.16 -60.90 7.68
N ALA A 685 21.16 -60.28 8.29
CA ALA A 685 20.41 -60.89 9.38
C ALA A 685 18.98 -60.36 9.49
N LEU A 686 18.08 -61.23 9.95
CA LEU A 686 16.79 -60.85 10.51
C LEU A 686 16.63 -61.59 11.83
N VAL A 687 16.43 -60.82 12.88
CA VAL A 687 16.32 -61.31 14.25
C VAL A 687 15.00 -60.82 14.82
N THR A 688 14.24 -61.72 15.40
CA THR A 688 12.99 -61.40 16.11
C THR A 688 13.14 -61.82 17.56
N PHE A 689 12.32 -61.29 18.45
CA PHE A 689 12.33 -61.71 19.84
C PHE A 689 12.07 -63.21 19.96
N ASP A 690 13.04 -63.93 20.52
CA ASP A 690 12.92 -65.33 20.88
C ASP A 690 13.16 -65.47 22.40
N PRO A 691 12.13 -65.80 23.20
CA PRO A 691 12.29 -65.99 24.63
C PRO A 691 13.21 -67.17 24.98
N SER A 692 13.40 -68.12 24.06
CA SER A 692 14.27 -69.29 24.23
C SER A 692 15.75 -68.93 24.20
N ALA A 693 16.12 -67.91 23.41
CA ALA A 693 17.49 -67.42 23.27
C ALA A 693 17.99 -66.74 24.56
N LEU A 694 17.09 -66.11 25.34
CA LEU A 694 17.40 -65.50 26.63
C LEU A 694 17.78 -66.51 27.73
N ILE A 695 17.30 -67.76 27.62
CA ILE A 695 17.52 -68.81 28.62
C ILE A 695 18.89 -69.48 28.43
N ALA A 696 19.45 -69.45 27.22
CA ALA A 696 20.74 -70.06 26.89
C ALA A 696 21.96 -69.21 27.31
N GLU A 697 21.79 -67.93 27.66
CA GLU A 697 22.88 -67.05 28.15
C GLU A 697 22.96 -66.97 29.70
N VAL A 698 22.02 -67.59 30.43
CA VAL A 698 21.96 -67.58 31.91
C VAL A 698 22.24 -68.97 32.53
N ALA A 699 22.38 -70.01 31.72
CA ALA A 699 22.80 -71.36 32.11
C ALA A 699 24.24 -71.61 31.66
#